data_AF-A0A960GXQ3-F1
#
_entry.id   AF-A0A960GXQ3-F1
#
_cell.length_a   1.000
_cell.length_b   1.000
_cell.length_c   1.000
_cell.angle_alpha   90.00
_cell.angle_beta   90.00
_cell.angle_gamma   90.00
#
_symmetry.space_group_name_H-M   'P 1'
#
loop_
_entity.id
_entity.type
_entity.pdbx_description
1 polymer ?
#
loop_
_entity_poly.entity_id
_entity_poly.type
_entity_poly.pdbx_seq_one_letter_code
_entity_poly.pdbx_strand_id
1 'polypeptide(L)'
;PYLVVAADKGTASFSDIANEISQNRHFWLGDAFASGGSVGYDHKAMGITAKGAWEAVKRHFREMGVDTQSEDFTVVGVGDMSGDVFGNGMLLSQHIRLIAAFDHRHIFVDPNPDAATSWRERRRLFDLPRSSWEDYDTALISAGGGVFSRQQKSIPISPQMRDALGIDESVSEMTPPALMRTILQAPVDLLFNGGIGTYIKAESESDADVGDRANDTIRVNGNQVRAKVVGEGGNLGVTSRGRIEFDLCGGRINTDAMDNSAGVDCSDHEVNIKILVDSLVSAGKVSADERTELLMSMTDEVGTLVLTDNVDQNDLMGTSRANAPSMLNVHARQINELEERRELNRELEALPSPKEISRREELGIGLTSPELATLMAHVKLALKDEVLASDVPDQEVFTARLPQYFPSRLRDGFTADIRNHQLRREIVTTMLVNNVVDTGGITFAYRVTEDVGVGYVDAVRTFAATDAIFGITTLWRQIHDGGENGQLPVDVSDRMTLDLRRLIDRAARWLLNYRPQPLAVGAEINRFAAKVAALTPLMPQWLRGADKAIVEKEAGEFAAHGASPDLAYSVAIGLYKYSLLDVIDIADIVERDPAEVADTYFALMDHLGTDGLLTAVSGLPRDDRWHSLARLAIRDDIYGSLRALCFDVLAVGEPDETGEQKIAEWEHTNGSRVERARRTLSEIYAGDHSDIATLSVAARQIRSMTRTTGTGQSA
;
A
#
# COMPACT_ATOMS: atom_id res chain seq x y z
N PRO A 1 -25.66 14.93 5.74
CA PRO A 1 -25.52 13.57 5.17
C PRO A 1 -25.93 13.57 3.70
N TYR A 2 -25.07 13.02 2.84
CA TYR A 2 -25.36 12.77 1.44
C TYR A 2 -25.14 11.28 1.16
N LEU A 3 -25.85 10.77 0.16
CA LEU A 3 -25.73 9.41 -0.33
C LEU A 3 -25.66 9.51 -1.85
N VAL A 4 -24.66 8.85 -2.42
CA VAL A 4 -24.49 8.73 -3.86
C VAL A 4 -24.79 7.29 -4.22
N VAL A 5 -25.60 7.08 -5.26
CA VAL A 5 -25.94 5.75 -5.75
C VAL A 5 -25.08 5.46 -6.98
N ALA A 6 -24.55 4.25 -7.13
CA ALA A 6 -23.85 3.86 -8.36
C ALA A 6 -24.70 2.88 -9.16
N ALA A 7 -24.55 2.90 -10.48
CA ALA A 7 -25.07 1.84 -11.33
C ALA A 7 -24.40 0.50 -10.98
N ASP A 8 -25.19 -0.56 -11.08
CA ASP A 8 -24.72 -1.94 -11.06
C ASP A 8 -25.21 -2.63 -12.35
N LYS A 9 -24.85 -3.91 -12.54
CA LYS A 9 -25.18 -4.64 -13.75
C LYS A 9 -26.70 -4.68 -13.98
N GLY A 10 -27.10 -4.24 -15.17
CA GLY A 10 -28.50 -4.20 -15.59
C GLY A 10 -29.27 -2.98 -15.06
N THR A 11 -28.62 -2.08 -14.32
CA THR A 11 -29.22 -0.88 -13.74
C THR A 11 -28.56 0.41 -14.20
N ALA A 12 -27.68 0.39 -15.21
CA ALA A 12 -27.06 1.60 -15.76
C ALA A 12 -28.10 2.68 -16.17
N SER A 13 -29.23 2.27 -16.75
CA SER A 13 -30.35 3.17 -17.07
C SER A 13 -31.05 3.74 -15.83
N PHE A 14 -30.83 3.18 -14.64
CA PHE A 14 -31.43 3.67 -13.39
C PHE A 14 -30.62 4.82 -12.78
N SER A 15 -29.34 4.97 -13.10
CA SER A 15 -28.57 6.16 -12.70
C SER A 15 -29.17 7.43 -13.33
N ASP A 16 -29.54 7.37 -14.61
CA ASP A 16 -30.25 8.46 -15.29
C ASP A 16 -31.57 8.80 -14.61
N ILE A 17 -32.36 7.78 -14.25
CA ILE A 17 -33.64 7.96 -13.53
C ILE A 17 -33.42 8.57 -12.14
N ALA A 18 -32.41 8.10 -11.41
CA ALA A 18 -32.08 8.61 -10.08
C ALA A 18 -31.65 10.09 -10.15
N ASN A 19 -30.83 10.44 -11.14
CA ASN A 19 -30.40 11.81 -11.43
C ASN A 19 -31.57 12.70 -11.84
N GLU A 20 -32.47 12.22 -12.69
CA GLU A 20 -33.70 12.94 -13.07
C GLU A 20 -34.58 13.22 -11.83
N ILE A 21 -34.76 12.23 -10.95
CA ILE A 21 -35.50 12.41 -9.70
C ILE A 21 -34.83 13.45 -8.81
N SER A 22 -33.51 13.38 -8.64
CA SER A 22 -32.72 14.33 -7.85
C SER A 22 -32.91 15.77 -8.37
N GLN A 23 -32.77 15.98 -9.68
CA GLN A 23 -32.98 17.27 -10.34
C GLN A 23 -34.42 17.79 -10.19
N ASN A 24 -35.42 16.94 -10.44
CA ASN A 24 -36.85 17.28 -10.30
C ASN A 24 -37.23 17.65 -8.87
N ARG A 25 -36.50 17.13 -7.88
CA ARG A 25 -36.69 17.47 -6.46
C ARG A 25 -35.83 18.64 -5.99
N HIS A 26 -35.05 19.26 -6.88
CA HIS A 26 -34.07 20.29 -6.56
C HIS A 26 -33.10 19.86 -5.45
N PHE A 27 -32.76 18.57 -5.43
CA PHE A 27 -31.74 18.08 -4.51
C PHE A 27 -30.37 18.58 -4.97
N TRP A 28 -29.54 18.98 -4.01
CA TRP A 28 -28.32 19.76 -4.28
C TRP A 28 -27.27 19.00 -5.10
N LEU A 29 -27.29 17.66 -5.10
CA LEU A 29 -26.40 16.84 -5.93
C LEU A 29 -26.79 16.84 -7.41
N GLY A 30 -28.00 17.24 -7.80
CA GLY A 30 -28.38 17.26 -9.22
C GLY A 30 -28.15 15.90 -9.90
N ASP A 31 -27.40 15.87 -11.00
CA ASP A 31 -26.98 14.65 -11.72
C ASP A 31 -25.67 14.01 -11.21
N ALA A 32 -25.13 14.52 -10.10
CA ALA A 32 -24.11 13.87 -9.30
C ALA A 32 -24.71 12.95 -8.21
N PHE A 33 -26.04 12.82 -8.15
CA PHE A 33 -26.71 11.94 -7.19
C PHE A 33 -26.44 10.46 -7.50
N ALA A 34 -26.28 10.12 -8.78
CA ALA A 34 -25.88 8.80 -9.23
C ALA A 34 -24.78 8.83 -10.29
N SER A 35 -23.76 7.98 -10.14
CA SER A 35 -22.66 7.81 -11.09
C SER A 35 -22.97 6.75 -12.17
N GLY A 36 -22.20 6.76 -13.26
CA GLY A 36 -22.30 5.74 -14.32
C GLY A 36 -23.59 5.82 -15.16
N GLY A 37 -24.22 7.01 -15.22
CA GLY A 37 -25.33 7.30 -16.14
C GLY A 37 -24.86 7.69 -17.54
N SER A 38 -25.81 8.03 -18.42
CA SER A 38 -25.57 8.47 -19.80
C SER A 38 -24.73 9.76 -19.94
N VAL A 39 -24.72 10.58 -18.88
CA VAL A 39 -23.89 11.78 -18.76
C VAL A 39 -22.91 11.53 -17.61
N GLY A 40 -21.72 11.02 -17.92
CA GLY A 40 -20.75 10.54 -16.95
C GLY A 40 -19.66 9.69 -17.60
N TYR A 41 -18.83 9.03 -16.80
CA TYR A 41 -17.76 8.18 -17.31
C TYR A 41 -18.29 6.76 -17.57
N ASP A 42 -18.22 6.31 -18.82
CA ASP A 42 -18.63 4.95 -19.18
C ASP A 42 -17.55 3.95 -18.74
N HIS A 43 -17.77 3.31 -17.59
CA HIS A 43 -16.84 2.34 -17.01
C HIS A 43 -16.50 1.18 -17.95
N LYS A 44 -17.46 0.75 -18.78
CA LYS A 44 -17.26 -0.34 -19.73
C LYS A 44 -16.38 0.10 -20.89
N ALA A 45 -16.66 1.27 -21.45
CA ALA A 45 -15.85 1.85 -22.52
C ALA A 45 -14.42 2.15 -22.03
N MET A 46 -14.29 2.62 -20.79
CA MET A 46 -13.00 2.83 -20.15
C MET A 46 -12.30 1.51 -19.77
N GLY A 47 -13.07 0.44 -19.53
CA GLY A 47 -12.60 -0.82 -18.97
C GLY A 47 -11.99 -0.68 -17.58
N ILE A 48 -12.41 0.35 -16.82
CA ILE A 48 -11.67 0.82 -15.63
C ILE A 48 -11.62 -0.24 -14.51
N THR A 49 -12.72 -0.95 -14.27
CA THR A 49 -12.76 -2.06 -13.30
C THR A 49 -11.82 -3.20 -13.67
N ALA A 50 -11.79 -3.59 -14.95
CA ALA A 50 -10.89 -4.63 -15.42
C ALA A 50 -9.42 -4.20 -15.34
N LYS A 51 -9.13 -2.93 -15.66
CA LYS A 51 -7.80 -2.35 -15.53
C LYS A 51 -7.33 -2.35 -14.07
N GLY A 52 -8.17 -1.93 -13.13
CA GLY A 52 -7.88 -1.99 -11.69
C GLY A 52 -7.53 -3.41 -11.22
N ALA A 53 -8.35 -4.40 -11.57
CA ALA A 53 -8.10 -5.79 -11.21
C ALA A 53 -6.81 -6.33 -11.86
N TRP A 54 -6.48 -5.81 -13.04
CA TRP A 54 -5.23 -6.16 -13.72
C TRP A 54 -3.99 -5.59 -13.05
N GLU A 55 -4.07 -4.45 -12.38
CA GLU A 55 -2.97 -3.92 -11.57
C GLU A 55 -2.59 -4.89 -10.44
N ALA A 56 -3.58 -5.50 -9.80
CA ALA A 56 -3.36 -6.58 -8.81
C ALA A 56 -2.72 -7.83 -9.43
N VAL A 57 -3.22 -8.26 -10.60
CA VAL A 57 -2.63 -9.37 -11.35
C VAL A 57 -1.16 -9.08 -11.67
N LYS A 58 -0.85 -7.89 -12.22
CA LYS A 58 0.53 -7.49 -12.51
C LYS A 58 1.42 -7.57 -11.28
N ARG A 59 0.96 -7.03 -10.13
CA ARG A 59 1.73 -7.10 -8.88
C ARG A 59 2.01 -8.54 -8.45
N HIS A 60 1.01 -9.43 -8.47
CA HIS A 60 1.18 -10.83 -8.08
C HIS A 60 2.16 -11.60 -8.98
N PHE A 61 2.09 -11.38 -10.29
CA PHE A 61 3.02 -12.00 -11.25
C PHE A 61 4.44 -11.45 -11.10
N ARG A 62 4.58 -10.14 -10.85
CA ARG A 62 5.89 -9.51 -10.61
C ARG A 62 6.58 -10.09 -9.37
N GLU A 63 5.83 -10.37 -8.31
CA GLU A 63 6.33 -11.07 -7.11
C GLU A 63 6.77 -12.51 -7.37
N MET A 64 6.42 -13.07 -8.53
CA MET A 64 6.87 -14.38 -9.01
C MET A 64 7.97 -14.28 -10.07
N GLY A 65 8.42 -13.07 -10.41
CA GLY A 65 9.42 -12.83 -11.44
C GLY A 65 8.92 -13.03 -12.87
N VAL A 66 7.61 -12.87 -13.10
CA VAL A 66 6.99 -12.97 -14.43
C VAL A 66 6.40 -11.62 -14.83
N ASP A 67 6.75 -11.13 -16.02
CA ASP A 67 6.14 -9.94 -16.60
C ASP A 67 5.01 -10.29 -17.58
N THR A 68 3.76 -10.12 -17.11
CA THR A 68 2.55 -10.37 -17.93
C THR A 68 2.46 -9.53 -19.20
N GLN A 69 3.27 -8.48 -19.34
CA GLN A 69 3.26 -7.58 -20.50
C GLN A 69 4.31 -7.96 -21.56
N SER A 70 5.22 -8.89 -21.25
CA SER A 70 6.26 -9.33 -22.20
C SER A 70 6.46 -10.85 -22.28
N GLU A 71 5.86 -11.63 -21.37
CA GLU A 71 6.00 -13.09 -21.30
C GLU A 71 4.66 -13.80 -21.42
N ASP A 72 4.61 -14.90 -22.18
CA ASP A 72 3.41 -15.73 -22.36
C ASP A 72 3.04 -16.49 -21.08
N PHE A 73 1.76 -16.44 -20.71
CA PHE A 73 1.22 -17.14 -19.53
C PHE A 73 -0.18 -17.71 -19.78
N THR A 74 -0.49 -18.78 -19.07
CA THR A 74 -1.73 -19.55 -19.25
C THR A 74 -2.87 -19.02 -18.38
N VAL A 75 -4.07 -18.96 -18.95
CA VAL A 75 -5.25 -18.37 -18.28
C VAL A 75 -6.45 -19.28 -18.41
N VAL A 76 -7.21 -19.43 -17.33
CA VAL A 76 -8.62 -19.81 -17.38
C VAL A 76 -9.48 -18.69 -16.82
N GLY A 77 -10.78 -18.69 -17.11
CA GLY A 77 -11.63 -17.72 -16.42
C GLY A 77 -13.13 -17.91 -16.57
N VAL A 78 -13.84 -17.00 -15.89
CA VAL A 78 -15.28 -16.97 -15.82
C VAL A 78 -15.79 -15.73 -16.53
N GLY A 79 -16.50 -15.92 -17.64
CA GLY A 79 -17.04 -14.85 -18.48
C GLY A 79 -16.95 -15.14 -19.97
N ASP A 80 -17.26 -14.12 -20.77
CA ASP A 80 -17.10 -14.11 -22.22
C ASP A 80 -16.61 -12.75 -22.71
N MET A 81 -16.19 -12.68 -23.98
CA MET A 81 -15.66 -11.46 -24.58
C MET A 81 -16.67 -10.32 -24.73
N SER A 82 -17.98 -10.56 -24.57
CA SER A 82 -18.99 -9.50 -24.58
C SER A 82 -19.15 -8.84 -23.20
N GLY A 83 -18.69 -9.53 -22.15
CA GLY A 83 -18.70 -9.07 -20.76
C GLY A 83 -17.77 -7.89 -20.55
N ASP A 84 -18.21 -6.95 -19.72
CA ASP A 84 -17.45 -5.74 -19.38
C ASP A 84 -16.08 -6.08 -18.75
N VAL A 85 -16.10 -6.76 -17.60
CA VAL A 85 -14.87 -7.07 -16.86
C VAL A 85 -14.03 -8.13 -17.58
N PHE A 86 -14.65 -9.26 -17.97
CA PHE A 86 -13.92 -10.35 -18.62
C PHE A 86 -13.36 -9.94 -19.98
N GLY A 87 -14.17 -9.30 -20.83
CA GLY A 87 -13.78 -8.89 -22.16
C GLY A 87 -12.65 -7.87 -22.14
N ASN A 88 -12.77 -6.82 -21.31
CA ASN A 88 -11.68 -5.86 -21.13
C ASN A 88 -10.43 -6.53 -20.57
N GLY A 89 -10.55 -7.32 -19.49
CA GLY A 89 -9.42 -7.99 -18.82
C GLY A 89 -8.63 -8.90 -19.76
N MET A 90 -9.32 -9.68 -20.60
CA MET A 90 -8.68 -10.56 -21.58
C MET A 90 -7.98 -9.83 -22.73
N LEU A 91 -8.08 -8.50 -22.83
CA LEU A 91 -7.38 -7.69 -23.81
C LEU A 91 -6.20 -6.90 -23.23
N LEU A 92 -6.02 -6.89 -21.90
CA LEU A 92 -4.97 -6.13 -21.21
C LEU A 92 -3.56 -6.73 -21.34
N SER A 93 -3.42 -7.91 -21.96
CA SER A 93 -2.12 -8.44 -22.38
C SER A 93 -2.24 -9.26 -23.66
N GLN A 94 -1.32 -9.03 -24.59
CA GLN A 94 -1.17 -9.81 -25.83
C GLN A 94 -0.56 -11.19 -25.60
N HIS A 95 0.00 -11.42 -24.41
CA HIS A 95 0.70 -12.64 -24.00
C HIS A 95 -0.21 -13.66 -23.29
N ILE A 96 -1.49 -13.33 -23.11
CA ILE A 96 -2.47 -14.27 -22.54
C ILE A 96 -2.67 -15.45 -23.49
N ARG A 97 -2.44 -16.66 -22.97
CA ARG A 97 -2.84 -17.94 -23.56
C ARG A 97 -4.10 -18.45 -22.84
N LEU A 98 -5.28 -18.04 -23.32
CA LEU A 98 -6.58 -18.41 -22.73
C LEU A 98 -6.92 -19.87 -23.05
N ILE A 99 -6.71 -20.77 -22.10
CA ILE A 99 -6.91 -22.21 -22.25
C ILE A 99 -8.38 -22.60 -22.17
N ALA A 100 -9.12 -21.99 -21.24
CA ALA A 100 -10.54 -22.28 -21.10
C ALA A 100 -11.29 -21.12 -20.45
N ALA A 101 -12.55 -20.96 -20.84
CA ALA A 101 -13.46 -20.02 -20.19
C ALA A 101 -14.89 -20.56 -20.22
N PHE A 102 -15.73 -20.11 -19.30
CA PHE A 102 -17.15 -20.41 -19.37
C PHE A 102 -18.01 -19.22 -18.96
N ASP A 103 -19.18 -19.11 -19.57
CA ASP A 103 -20.21 -18.15 -19.20
C ASP A 103 -21.53 -18.87 -18.88
N HIS A 104 -22.64 -18.15 -18.84
CA HIS A 104 -23.97 -18.73 -18.65
C HIS A 104 -24.44 -19.65 -19.80
N ARG A 105 -23.80 -19.62 -20.97
CA ARG A 105 -24.25 -20.30 -22.20
C ARG A 105 -23.31 -21.44 -22.62
N HIS A 106 -22.02 -21.17 -22.60
CA HIS A 106 -20.99 -21.94 -23.29
C HIS A 106 -19.77 -22.22 -22.41
N ILE A 107 -19.01 -23.23 -22.80
CA ILE A 107 -17.68 -23.57 -22.31
C ILE A 107 -16.75 -23.52 -23.52
N PHE A 108 -15.81 -22.59 -23.51
CA PHE A 108 -14.72 -22.46 -24.47
C PHE A 108 -13.49 -23.22 -23.98
N VAL A 109 -12.87 -24.02 -24.82
CA VAL A 109 -11.58 -24.68 -24.53
C VAL A 109 -10.68 -24.62 -25.75
N ASP A 110 -9.49 -24.04 -25.59
CA ASP A 110 -8.39 -24.06 -26.53
C ASP A 110 -7.16 -24.65 -25.82
N PRO A 111 -6.81 -25.93 -26.05
CA PRO A 111 -5.76 -26.60 -25.27
C PRO A 111 -4.35 -25.99 -25.39
N ASN A 112 -4.04 -25.35 -26.52
CA ASN A 112 -2.73 -24.78 -26.80
C ASN A 112 -2.85 -23.53 -27.70
N PRO A 113 -3.39 -22.41 -27.18
CA PRO A 113 -3.62 -21.21 -27.97
C PRO A 113 -2.28 -20.53 -28.31
N ASP A 114 -2.20 -19.99 -29.53
CA ASP A 114 -1.18 -19.01 -29.92
C ASP A 114 -1.55 -17.63 -29.37
N ALA A 115 -0.69 -17.01 -28.55
CA ALA A 115 -1.02 -15.78 -27.84
C ALA A 115 -1.40 -14.63 -28.79
N ALA A 116 -0.56 -14.37 -29.81
CA ALA A 116 -0.78 -13.27 -30.75
C ALA A 116 -2.02 -13.45 -31.63
N THR A 117 -2.29 -14.67 -32.12
CA THR A 117 -3.45 -14.95 -32.98
C THR A 117 -4.74 -14.99 -32.17
N SER A 118 -4.74 -15.64 -31.02
CA SER A 118 -5.91 -15.68 -30.14
C SER A 118 -6.25 -14.31 -29.53
N TRP A 119 -5.26 -13.44 -29.28
CA TRP A 119 -5.54 -12.06 -28.85
C TRP A 119 -6.29 -11.27 -29.93
N ARG A 120 -5.85 -11.35 -31.20
CA ARG A 120 -6.55 -10.68 -32.31
C ARG A 120 -7.99 -11.17 -32.46
N GLU A 121 -8.21 -12.47 -32.27
CA GLU A 121 -9.55 -13.04 -32.34
C GLU A 121 -10.44 -12.63 -31.16
N ARG A 122 -9.91 -12.64 -29.93
CA ARG A 122 -10.58 -12.09 -28.75
C ARG A 122 -10.95 -10.62 -28.96
N ARG A 123 -10.06 -9.82 -29.55
CA ARG A 123 -10.32 -8.41 -29.88
C ARG A 123 -11.46 -8.28 -30.87
N ARG A 124 -11.46 -9.07 -31.95
CA ARG A 124 -12.56 -9.10 -32.92
C ARG A 124 -13.90 -9.42 -32.25
N LEU A 125 -13.94 -10.41 -31.36
CA LEU A 125 -15.14 -10.80 -30.61
C LEU A 125 -15.64 -9.70 -29.67
N PHE A 126 -14.73 -9.00 -29.00
CA PHE A 126 -15.06 -7.88 -28.12
C PHE A 126 -15.68 -6.71 -28.88
N ASP A 127 -15.17 -6.40 -30.08
CA ASP A 127 -15.62 -5.28 -30.90
C ASP A 127 -16.97 -5.57 -31.63
N LEU A 128 -17.50 -6.79 -31.56
CA LEU A 128 -18.81 -7.12 -32.13
C LEU A 128 -19.96 -6.52 -31.29
N PRO A 129 -21.04 -5.99 -31.91
CA PRO A 129 -22.18 -5.44 -31.16
C PRO A 129 -22.86 -6.42 -30.21
N ARG A 130 -22.87 -7.71 -30.58
CA ARG A 130 -23.28 -8.85 -29.76
C ARG A 130 -22.37 -10.00 -30.10
N SER A 131 -21.79 -10.63 -29.09
CA SER A 131 -20.94 -11.81 -29.26
C SER A 131 -21.16 -12.83 -28.15
N SER A 132 -20.65 -14.02 -28.40
CA SER A 132 -20.60 -15.16 -27.52
C SER A 132 -19.39 -16.01 -27.89
N TRP A 133 -19.12 -17.05 -27.12
CA TRP A 133 -18.07 -18.01 -27.49
C TRP A 133 -18.37 -18.74 -28.81
N GLU A 134 -19.64 -18.88 -29.23
CA GLU A 134 -20.00 -19.46 -30.54
C GLU A 134 -19.53 -18.64 -31.74
N ASP A 135 -19.27 -17.35 -31.54
CA ASP A 135 -18.79 -16.47 -32.60
C ASP A 135 -17.27 -16.60 -32.82
N TYR A 136 -16.55 -17.32 -31.95
CA TYR A 136 -15.10 -17.53 -32.06
C TYR A 136 -14.78 -18.36 -33.30
N ASP A 137 -13.80 -17.93 -34.10
CA ASP A 137 -13.38 -18.66 -35.28
C ASP A 137 -12.76 -20.01 -34.89
N THR A 138 -13.53 -21.07 -35.06
CA THR A 138 -13.13 -22.44 -34.68
C THR A 138 -11.91 -22.95 -35.45
N ALA A 139 -11.55 -22.34 -36.58
CA ALA A 139 -10.31 -22.66 -37.30
C ALA A 139 -9.05 -22.18 -36.55
N LEU A 140 -9.19 -21.24 -35.61
CA LEU A 140 -8.11 -20.73 -34.77
C LEU A 140 -7.95 -21.48 -33.45
N ILE A 141 -8.92 -22.33 -33.08
CA ILE A 141 -8.84 -23.15 -31.87
C ILE A 141 -7.87 -24.30 -32.14
N SER A 142 -6.95 -24.55 -31.21
CA SER A 142 -5.97 -25.63 -31.35
C SER A 142 -6.63 -27.02 -31.33
N ALA A 143 -5.88 -28.01 -31.84
CA ALA A 143 -6.37 -29.37 -31.99
C ALA A 143 -6.93 -29.95 -30.67
N GLY A 144 -8.14 -30.50 -30.75
CA GLY A 144 -8.82 -31.10 -29.60
C GLY A 144 -9.63 -30.13 -28.74
N GLY A 145 -9.59 -28.83 -29.04
CA GLY A 145 -10.45 -27.81 -28.41
C GLY A 145 -11.81 -27.64 -29.07
N GLY A 146 -12.60 -26.70 -28.55
CA GLY A 146 -13.89 -26.32 -29.11
C GLY A 146 -14.73 -25.43 -28.21
N VAL A 147 -15.93 -25.10 -28.70
CA VAL A 147 -16.96 -24.37 -27.95
C VAL A 147 -18.14 -25.32 -27.72
N PHE A 148 -18.50 -25.51 -26.46
CA PHE A 148 -19.52 -26.47 -26.04
C PHE A 148 -20.67 -25.76 -25.35
N SER A 149 -21.91 -26.13 -25.68
CA SER A 149 -23.09 -25.61 -25.00
C SER A 149 -23.23 -26.23 -23.61
N ARG A 150 -23.56 -25.42 -22.60
CA ARG A 150 -23.85 -25.89 -21.23
C ARG A 150 -25.10 -26.78 -21.15
N GLN A 151 -25.90 -26.83 -22.20
CA GLN A 151 -27.10 -27.67 -22.30
C GLN A 151 -26.81 -29.07 -22.87
N GLN A 152 -25.57 -29.35 -23.30
CA GLN A 152 -25.18 -30.68 -23.75
C GLN A 152 -25.24 -31.69 -22.58
N LYS A 153 -25.55 -32.96 -22.90
CA LYS A 153 -25.58 -34.02 -21.89
C LYS A 153 -24.18 -34.50 -21.50
N SER A 154 -23.26 -34.48 -22.45
CA SER A 154 -21.89 -34.96 -22.32
C SER A 154 -21.01 -34.23 -23.34
N ILE A 155 -19.77 -33.92 -22.96
CA ILE A 155 -18.74 -33.29 -23.77
C ILE A 155 -17.60 -34.30 -23.90
N PRO A 156 -17.23 -34.73 -25.13
CA PRO A 156 -16.05 -35.54 -25.37
C PRO A 156 -14.78 -34.82 -24.92
N ILE A 157 -13.92 -35.51 -24.18
CA ILE A 157 -12.64 -34.98 -23.70
C ILE A 157 -11.51 -35.53 -24.54
N SER A 158 -10.87 -34.65 -25.32
CA SER A 158 -9.72 -34.99 -26.16
C SER A 158 -8.45 -35.20 -25.31
N PRO A 159 -7.43 -35.93 -25.82
CA PRO A 159 -6.13 -36.02 -25.16
C PRO A 159 -5.51 -34.65 -24.87
N GLN A 160 -5.68 -33.68 -25.78
CA GLN A 160 -5.16 -32.32 -25.63
C GLN A 160 -5.86 -31.56 -24.51
N MET A 161 -7.19 -31.68 -24.39
CA MET A 161 -7.94 -31.11 -23.26
C MET A 161 -7.50 -31.73 -21.94
N ARG A 162 -7.21 -33.04 -21.91
CA ARG A 162 -6.74 -33.69 -20.68
C ARG A 162 -5.42 -33.13 -20.19
N ASP A 163 -4.46 -32.98 -21.10
CA ASP A 163 -3.15 -32.41 -20.80
C ASP A 163 -3.28 -30.96 -20.30
N ALA A 164 -3.97 -30.11 -21.06
CA ALA A 164 -4.09 -28.68 -20.75
C ALA A 164 -4.86 -28.39 -19.44
N LEU A 165 -5.87 -29.19 -19.11
CA LEU A 165 -6.69 -29.00 -17.89
C LEU A 165 -6.27 -29.90 -16.71
N GLY A 166 -5.26 -30.75 -16.91
CA GLY A 166 -4.80 -31.71 -15.90
C GLY A 166 -5.88 -32.71 -15.48
N ILE A 167 -6.56 -33.30 -16.47
CA ILE A 167 -7.59 -34.35 -16.32
C ILE A 167 -6.93 -35.73 -16.43
N ASP A 168 -7.41 -36.69 -15.66
CA ASP A 168 -6.96 -38.09 -15.71
C ASP A 168 -7.09 -38.71 -17.12
N GLU A 169 -6.08 -39.47 -17.54
CA GLU A 169 -5.99 -40.07 -18.89
C GLU A 169 -7.17 -40.99 -19.24
N SER A 170 -7.83 -41.58 -18.24
CA SER A 170 -8.95 -42.50 -18.44
C SER A 170 -10.28 -41.79 -18.78
N VAL A 171 -10.36 -40.47 -18.57
CA VAL A 171 -11.60 -39.69 -18.77
C VAL A 171 -11.77 -39.36 -20.25
N SER A 172 -12.78 -39.95 -20.90
CA SER A 172 -13.11 -39.71 -22.31
C SER A 172 -14.28 -38.76 -22.53
N GLU A 173 -15.09 -38.50 -21.51
CA GLU A 173 -16.24 -37.59 -21.58
C GLU A 173 -16.60 -37.01 -20.20
N MET A 174 -17.18 -35.81 -20.16
CA MET A 174 -17.65 -35.15 -18.93
C MET A 174 -18.97 -34.42 -19.16
N THR A 175 -19.76 -34.26 -18.10
CA THR A 175 -20.91 -33.33 -18.15
C THR A 175 -20.40 -31.87 -18.14
N PRO A 176 -21.16 -30.89 -18.66
CA PRO A 176 -20.74 -29.49 -18.63
C PRO A 176 -20.41 -28.97 -17.21
N PRO A 177 -21.20 -29.26 -16.16
CA PRO A 177 -20.83 -28.87 -14.79
C PRO A 177 -19.51 -29.50 -14.30
N ALA A 178 -19.26 -30.76 -14.65
CA ALA A 178 -18.01 -31.43 -14.29
C ALA A 178 -16.81 -30.78 -14.99
N LEU A 179 -16.95 -30.42 -16.27
CA LEU A 179 -15.89 -29.71 -17.01
C LEU A 179 -15.65 -28.31 -16.45
N MET A 180 -16.70 -27.55 -16.10
CA MET A 180 -16.56 -26.24 -15.45
C MET A 180 -15.82 -26.35 -14.10
N ARG A 181 -16.16 -27.36 -13.29
CA ARG A 181 -15.46 -27.66 -12.04
C ARG A 181 -13.98 -27.94 -12.30
N THR A 182 -13.66 -28.72 -13.32
CA THR A 182 -12.27 -29.01 -13.73
C THR A 182 -11.53 -27.77 -14.19
N ILE A 183 -12.17 -26.87 -14.94
CA ILE A 183 -11.57 -25.60 -15.39
C ILE A 183 -11.13 -24.76 -14.18
N LEU A 184 -11.95 -24.67 -13.12
CA LEU A 184 -11.59 -23.98 -11.88
C LEU A 184 -10.39 -24.63 -11.14
N GLN A 185 -10.11 -25.90 -11.43
CA GLN A 185 -8.99 -26.66 -10.88
C GLN A 185 -7.83 -26.81 -11.88
N ALA A 186 -7.85 -26.12 -13.02
CA ALA A 186 -6.82 -26.28 -14.04
C ALA A 186 -5.45 -25.79 -13.53
N PRO A 187 -4.34 -26.46 -13.90
CA PRO A 187 -2.99 -26.08 -13.48
C PRO A 187 -2.45 -24.95 -14.39
N VAL A 188 -2.98 -23.74 -14.21
CA VAL A 188 -2.64 -22.57 -15.03
C VAL A 188 -1.99 -21.46 -14.23
N ASP A 189 -1.50 -20.41 -14.90
CA ASP A 189 -0.89 -19.27 -14.21
C ASP A 189 -1.93 -18.34 -13.59
N LEU A 190 -3.03 -18.05 -14.31
CA LEU A 190 -4.10 -17.14 -13.85
C LEU A 190 -5.49 -17.77 -13.97
N LEU A 191 -6.30 -17.64 -12.92
CA LEU A 191 -7.75 -17.74 -12.99
C LEU A 191 -8.32 -16.33 -12.89
N PHE A 192 -8.95 -15.85 -13.96
CA PHE A 192 -9.57 -14.52 -13.99
C PHE A 192 -11.09 -14.62 -13.85
N ASN A 193 -11.64 -14.07 -12.77
CA ASN A 193 -13.08 -13.98 -12.58
C ASN A 193 -13.60 -12.63 -13.07
N GLY A 194 -14.22 -12.60 -14.25
CA GLY A 194 -14.99 -11.46 -14.75
C GLY A 194 -16.50 -11.73 -14.79
N GLY A 195 -16.95 -12.80 -14.11
CA GLY A 195 -18.32 -13.28 -14.11
C GLY A 195 -19.08 -12.93 -12.83
N ILE A 196 -20.24 -13.59 -12.66
CA ILE A 196 -21.09 -13.44 -11.46
C ILE A 196 -21.32 -14.82 -10.87
N GLY A 197 -21.08 -14.91 -9.56
CA GLY A 197 -21.30 -16.11 -8.78
C GLY A 197 -20.10 -16.44 -7.92
N THR A 198 -20.30 -17.30 -6.94
CA THR A 198 -19.27 -17.74 -6.01
C THR A 198 -18.84 -19.15 -6.35
N TYR A 199 -17.66 -19.26 -6.97
CA TYR A 199 -17.10 -20.47 -7.56
C TYR A 199 -16.11 -21.18 -6.66
N ILE A 200 -15.53 -20.47 -5.69
CA ILE A 200 -14.53 -21.02 -4.76
C ILE A 200 -14.96 -20.70 -3.32
N LYS A 201 -14.91 -21.71 -2.44
CA LYS A 201 -15.14 -21.57 -1.00
C LYS A 201 -14.02 -22.23 -0.19
N ALA A 202 -14.00 -22.11 1.13
CA ALA A 202 -13.14 -22.97 1.95
C ALA A 202 -13.71 -24.39 2.08
N GLU A 203 -12.85 -25.36 2.34
CA GLU A 203 -13.27 -26.73 2.69
C GLU A 203 -14.17 -26.76 3.94
N SER A 204 -13.95 -25.83 4.86
CA SER A 204 -14.74 -25.68 6.08
C SER A 204 -16.15 -25.10 5.89
N GLU A 205 -16.48 -24.58 4.70
CA GLU A 205 -17.79 -24.01 4.39
C GLU A 205 -18.67 -25.03 3.65
N SER A 206 -19.98 -25.06 3.94
CA SER A 206 -20.91 -25.84 3.13
C SER A 206 -21.42 -25.01 1.95
N ASP A 207 -21.89 -25.67 0.88
CA ASP A 207 -22.50 -24.94 -0.26
C ASP A 207 -23.74 -24.14 0.14
N ALA A 208 -24.47 -24.60 1.16
CA ALA A 208 -25.65 -23.92 1.68
C ALA A 208 -25.30 -22.57 2.34
N ASP A 209 -24.12 -22.46 2.95
CA ASP A 209 -23.65 -21.25 3.64
C ASP A 209 -23.28 -20.13 2.65
N VAL A 210 -22.86 -20.49 1.43
CA VAL A 210 -22.39 -19.53 0.40
C VAL A 210 -23.54 -18.70 -0.18
N GLY A 211 -24.76 -19.22 -0.20
CA GLY A 211 -25.94 -18.49 -0.69
C GLY A 211 -26.11 -18.42 -2.22
N ASP A 212 -25.24 -19.05 -2.99
CA ASP A 212 -25.30 -19.10 -4.47
C ASP A 212 -25.61 -20.51 -5.00
N ARG A 213 -26.87 -20.91 -4.90
CA ARG A 213 -27.30 -22.27 -5.29
C ARG A 213 -27.06 -22.62 -6.76
N ALA A 214 -26.97 -21.61 -7.63
CA ALA A 214 -26.78 -21.84 -9.07
C ALA A 214 -25.42 -22.47 -9.38
N ASN A 215 -24.43 -22.24 -8.52
CA ASN A 215 -23.07 -22.70 -8.70
C ASN A 215 -22.65 -23.86 -7.78
N ASP A 216 -23.55 -24.39 -6.92
CA ASP A 216 -23.24 -25.51 -6.00
C ASP A 216 -22.57 -26.70 -6.71
N THR A 217 -23.09 -27.08 -7.87
CA THR A 217 -22.59 -28.25 -8.62
C THR A 217 -21.21 -28.06 -9.25
N ILE A 218 -20.74 -26.82 -9.37
CA ILE A 218 -19.45 -26.48 -9.98
C ILE A 218 -18.44 -25.91 -8.99
N ARG A 219 -18.88 -25.51 -7.79
CA ARG A 219 -18.06 -24.85 -6.76
C ARG A 219 -16.93 -25.76 -6.27
N VAL A 220 -15.73 -25.21 -6.13
CA VAL A 220 -14.54 -25.91 -5.63
C VAL A 220 -14.07 -25.33 -4.30
N ASN A 221 -13.20 -26.06 -3.60
CA ASN A 221 -12.54 -25.53 -2.41
C ASN A 221 -11.25 -24.77 -2.81
N GLY A 222 -10.84 -23.78 -2.02
CA GLY A 222 -9.62 -23.00 -2.25
C GLY A 222 -8.38 -23.88 -2.31
N ASN A 223 -8.30 -24.91 -1.47
CA ASN A 223 -7.21 -25.90 -1.49
C ASN A 223 -7.20 -26.83 -2.73
N GLN A 224 -8.22 -26.77 -3.60
CA GLN A 224 -8.30 -27.52 -4.86
C GLN A 224 -7.94 -26.68 -6.07
N VAL A 225 -7.83 -25.36 -5.93
CA VAL A 225 -7.48 -24.46 -7.03
C VAL A 225 -5.98 -24.58 -7.29
N ARG A 226 -5.63 -24.92 -8.54
CA ARG A 226 -4.22 -25.11 -8.98
C ARG A 226 -3.68 -23.92 -9.78
N ALA A 227 -4.50 -22.89 -10.00
CA ALA A 227 -4.02 -21.63 -10.56
C ALA A 227 -3.00 -20.99 -9.62
N LYS A 228 -1.96 -20.33 -10.14
CA LYS A 228 -0.97 -19.64 -9.29
C LYS A 228 -1.52 -18.31 -8.76
N VAL A 229 -2.27 -17.59 -9.59
CA VAL A 229 -2.90 -16.30 -9.27
C VAL A 229 -4.40 -16.38 -9.54
N VAL A 230 -5.20 -15.78 -8.67
CA VAL A 230 -6.62 -15.51 -8.92
C VAL A 230 -6.82 -13.99 -8.94
N GLY A 231 -7.34 -13.47 -10.05
CA GLY A 231 -7.72 -12.06 -10.16
C GLY A 231 -9.24 -11.91 -10.14
N GLU A 232 -9.78 -11.14 -9.19
CA GLU A 232 -11.22 -10.94 -9.03
C GLU A 232 -11.69 -9.58 -9.56
N GLY A 233 -11.93 -9.52 -10.88
CA GLY A 233 -12.58 -8.35 -11.47
C GLY A 233 -14.08 -8.27 -11.16
N GLY A 234 -14.75 -9.41 -10.99
CA GLY A 234 -16.14 -9.51 -10.54
C GLY A 234 -16.26 -9.65 -9.01
N ASN A 235 -17.42 -9.29 -8.46
CA ASN A 235 -17.69 -9.41 -7.03
C ASN A 235 -17.96 -10.86 -6.62
N LEU A 236 -17.42 -11.24 -5.45
CA LEU A 236 -17.67 -12.48 -4.71
C LEU A 236 -17.47 -13.76 -5.54
N GLY A 237 -16.43 -13.79 -6.37
CA GLY A 237 -15.98 -15.00 -7.07
C GLY A 237 -15.53 -16.09 -6.11
N VAL A 238 -14.94 -15.66 -5.00
CA VAL A 238 -14.40 -16.49 -3.92
C VAL A 238 -14.98 -16.02 -2.59
N THR A 239 -15.37 -16.94 -1.70
CA THR A 239 -15.74 -16.55 -0.32
C THR A 239 -14.53 -16.00 0.43
N SER A 240 -14.72 -15.18 1.46
CA SER A 240 -13.60 -14.66 2.26
C SER A 240 -12.70 -15.78 2.81
N ARG A 241 -13.29 -16.87 3.31
CA ARG A 241 -12.53 -18.04 3.79
C ARG A 241 -11.87 -18.81 2.65
N GLY A 242 -12.51 -18.90 1.49
CA GLY A 242 -11.93 -19.53 0.30
C GLY A 242 -10.67 -18.81 -0.18
N ARG A 243 -10.65 -17.47 -0.12
CA ARG A 243 -9.46 -16.65 -0.44
C ARG A 243 -8.31 -16.98 0.50
N ILE A 244 -8.60 -17.01 1.81
CA ILE A 244 -7.63 -17.34 2.86
C ILE A 244 -7.09 -18.76 2.66
N GLU A 245 -7.95 -19.74 2.38
CA GLU A 245 -7.51 -21.12 2.15
C GLU A 245 -6.60 -21.25 0.91
N PHE A 246 -6.94 -20.56 -0.18
CA PHE A 246 -6.13 -20.53 -1.40
C PHE A 246 -4.76 -19.86 -1.16
N ASP A 247 -4.73 -18.72 -0.46
CA ASP A 247 -3.49 -18.01 -0.10
C ASP A 247 -2.58 -18.86 0.80
N LEU A 248 -3.15 -19.54 1.80
CA LEU A 248 -2.41 -20.48 2.67
C LEU A 248 -1.87 -21.71 1.91
N CYS A 249 -2.45 -22.07 0.78
CA CYS A 249 -1.94 -23.11 -0.12
C CYS A 249 -0.86 -22.60 -1.10
N GLY A 250 -0.46 -21.32 -1.00
CA GLY A 250 0.58 -20.71 -1.82
C GLY A 250 0.05 -20.04 -3.09
N GLY A 251 -1.27 -19.97 -3.28
CA GLY A 251 -1.90 -19.14 -4.29
C GLY A 251 -1.77 -17.65 -3.97
N ARG A 252 -1.93 -16.79 -4.98
CA ARG A 252 -1.92 -15.32 -4.80
C ARG A 252 -3.28 -14.74 -5.15
N ILE A 253 -3.88 -14.02 -4.21
CA ILE A 253 -5.21 -13.42 -4.32
C ILE A 253 -5.34 -12.25 -3.33
N ASN A 254 -6.10 -11.21 -3.64
CA ASN A 254 -6.54 -10.22 -2.65
C ASN A 254 -8.03 -10.41 -2.34
N THR A 255 -8.68 -9.40 -1.74
CA THR A 255 -10.15 -9.33 -1.79
C THR A 255 -10.59 -8.73 -3.13
N ASP A 256 -11.74 -9.16 -3.64
CA ASP A 256 -12.43 -8.50 -4.77
C ASP A 256 -12.58 -6.99 -4.57
N ALA A 257 -12.94 -6.54 -3.38
CA ALA A 257 -13.07 -5.12 -3.03
C ALA A 257 -11.76 -4.33 -3.16
N MET A 258 -10.62 -5.01 -3.18
CA MET A 258 -9.34 -4.38 -3.51
C MET A 258 -9.17 -4.42 -5.04
N ASP A 259 -9.22 -5.61 -5.63
CA ASP A 259 -8.92 -5.83 -7.05
C ASP A 259 -9.81 -4.96 -7.97
N ASN A 260 -11.12 -4.89 -7.70
CA ASN A 260 -12.07 -4.21 -8.57
C ASN A 260 -12.43 -2.77 -8.12
N SER A 261 -11.68 -2.22 -7.15
CA SER A 261 -11.96 -0.92 -6.52
C SER A 261 -11.96 0.27 -7.48
N ALA A 262 -11.22 0.19 -8.59
CA ALA A 262 -11.17 1.20 -9.64
C ALA A 262 -12.55 1.65 -10.16
N GLY A 263 -13.53 0.74 -10.20
CA GLY A 263 -14.89 1.12 -10.62
C GLY A 263 -15.56 2.09 -9.64
N VAL A 264 -15.43 1.83 -8.34
CA VAL A 264 -16.01 2.68 -7.28
C VAL A 264 -15.26 4.00 -7.19
N ASP A 265 -13.93 3.98 -7.34
CA ASP A 265 -13.09 5.17 -7.32
C ASP A 265 -13.38 6.10 -8.52
N CYS A 266 -13.56 5.53 -9.73
CA CYS A 266 -14.00 6.29 -10.90
C CYS A 266 -15.36 6.99 -10.66
N SER A 267 -16.26 6.35 -9.90
CA SER A 267 -17.53 6.97 -9.51
C SER A 267 -17.34 8.13 -8.53
N ASP A 268 -16.41 8.03 -7.57
CA ASP A 268 -16.09 9.12 -6.65
C ASP A 268 -15.56 10.34 -7.41
N HIS A 269 -14.63 10.13 -8.33
CA HIS A 269 -14.12 11.17 -9.23
C HIS A 269 -15.24 11.80 -10.08
N GLU A 270 -16.11 10.99 -10.69
CA GLU A 270 -17.23 11.48 -11.50
C GLU A 270 -18.11 12.44 -10.70
N VAL A 271 -18.51 12.03 -9.50
CA VAL A 271 -19.44 12.78 -8.65
C VAL A 271 -18.81 14.09 -8.19
N ASN A 272 -17.57 14.05 -7.71
CA ASN A 272 -16.86 15.24 -7.26
C ASN A 272 -16.61 16.23 -8.43
N ILE A 273 -16.29 15.72 -9.62
CA ILE A 273 -16.16 16.55 -10.83
C ILE A 273 -17.51 17.19 -11.20
N LYS A 274 -18.61 16.44 -11.18
CA LYS A 274 -19.95 16.98 -11.49
C LYS A 274 -20.38 18.06 -10.50
N ILE A 275 -20.18 17.84 -9.20
CA ILE A 275 -20.48 18.85 -8.17
C ILE A 275 -19.71 20.15 -8.45
N LEU A 276 -18.42 20.05 -8.78
CA LEU A 276 -17.62 21.23 -9.14
C LEU A 276 -18.15 21.90 -10.41
N VAL A 277 -18.33 21.15 -11.50
CA VAL A 277 -18.75 21.69 -12.79
C VAL A 277 -20.14 22.34 -12.71
N ASP A 278 -21.07 21.76 -11.97
CA ASP A 278 -22.40 22.35 -11.74
C ASP A 278 -22.33 23.69 -11.00
N SER A 279 -21.39 23.80 -10.04
CA SER A 279 -21.14 25.08 -9.36
C SER A 279 -20.57 26.13 -10.32
N LEU A 280 -19.71 25.73 -11.26
CA LEU A 280 -19.14 26.63 -12.28
C LEU A 280 -20.19 27.09 -13.29
N VAL A 281 -21.08 26.19 -13.72
CA VAL A 281 -22.21 26.53 -14.60
C VAL A 281 -23.16 27.49 -13.90
N SER A 282 -23.49 27.23 -12.64
CA SER A 282 -24.35 28.11 -11.83
C SER A 282 -23.74 29.50 -11.64
N ALA A 283 -22.40 29.59 -11.56
CA ALA A 283 -21.66 30.84 -11.46
C ALA A 283 -21.45 31.55 -12.82
N GLY A 284 -21.88 30.95 -13.94
CA GLY A 284 -21.68 31.47 -15.29
C GLY A 284 -20.23 31.42 -15.79
N LYS A 285 -19.37 30.60 -15.16
CA LYS A 285 -17.96 30.41 -15.54
C LYS A 285 -17.77 29.35 -16.64
N VAL A 286 -18.72 28.42 -16.74
CA VAL A 286 -18.82 27.41 -17.81
C VAL A 286 -20.24 27.52 -18.38
N SER A 287 -20.40 27.51 -19.70
CA SER A 287 -21.75 27.51 -20.27
C SER A 287 -22.41 26.13 -20.09
N ALA A 288 -23.74 26.11 -19.96
CA ALA A 288 -24.47 24.85 -19.80
C ALA A 288 -24.27 23.90 -21.00
N ASP A 289 -24.10 24.46 -22.21
CA ASP A 289 -23.91 23.70 -23.45
C ASP A 289 -22.52 23.05 -23.53
N GLU A 290 -21.50 23.65 -22.89
CA GLU A 290 -20.12 23.12 -22.87
C GLU A 290 -19.88 22.06 -21.79
N ARG A 291 -20.83 21.88 -20.86
CA ARG A 291 -20.68 21.00 -19.68
C ARG A 291 -20.29 19.57 -20.05
N THR A 292 -21.04 18.95 -20.95
CA THR A 292 -20.81 17.53 -21.31
C THR A 292 -19.49 17.35 -22.03
N GLU A 293 -19.13 18.28 -22.93
CA GLU A 293 -17.83 18.27 -23.60
C GLU A 293 -16.67 18.43 -22.60
N LEU A 294 -16.84 19.28 -21.60
CA LEU A 294 -15.88 19.44 -20.51
C LEU A 294 -15.67 18.12 -19.75
N LEU A 295 -16.74 17.46 -19.30
CA LEU A 295 -16.66 16.18 -18.60
C LEU A 295 -15.94 15.11 -19.43
N MET A 296 -16.35 14.94 -20.69
CA MET A 296 -15.83 13.90 -21.58
C MET A 296 -14.37 14.12 -21.96
N SER A 297 -13.91 15.36 -22.00
CA SER A 297 -12.51 15.68 -22.30
C SER A 297 -11.50 15.16 -21.26
N MET A 298 -11.97 14.83 -20.06
CA MET A 298 -11.11 14.44 -18.92
C MET A 298 -11.09 12.93 -18.68
N THR A 299 -11.82 12.14 -19.47
CA THR A 299 -12.00 10.69 -19.28
C THR A 299 -10.69 9.93 -19.10
N ASP A 300 -9.70 10.17 -19.97
CA ASP A 300 -8.41 9.47 -19.92
C ASP A 300 -7.58 9.86 -18.69
N GLU A 301 -7.62 11.14 -18.29
CA GLU A 301 -6.92 11.63 -17.10
C GLU A 301 -7.57 11.09 -15.82
N VAL A 302 -8.90 11.02 -15.75
CA VAL A 302 -9.62 10.39 -14.63
C VAL A 302 -9.25 8.92 -14.52
N GLY A 303 -9.19 8.19 -15.65
CA GLY A 303 -8.72 6.80 -15.64
C GLY A 303 -7.29 6.66 -15.10
N THR A 304 -6.41 7.62 -15.38
CA THR A 304 -5.02 7.63 -14.87
C THR A 304 -4.98 7.89 -13.36
N LEU A 305 -5.76 8.85 -12.86
CA LEU A 305 -5.86 9.15 -11.42
C LEU A 305 -6.36 7.93 -10.64
N VAL A 306 -7.43 7.31 -11.11
CA VAL A 306 -8.00 6.09 -10.50
C VAL A 306 -7.00 4.94 -10.48
N LEU A 307 -6.31 4.70 -11.60
CA LEU A 307 -5.34 3.60 -11.65
C LEU A 307 -4.11 3.88 -10.79
N THR A 308 -3.74 5.13 -10.56
CA THR A 308 -2.66 5.47 -9.63
C THR A 308 -3.00 4.98 -8.22
N ASP A 309 -4.21 5.22 -7.73
CA ASP A 309 -4.65 4.73 -6.40
C ASP A 309 -4.66 3.19 -6.33
N ASN A 310 -5.03 2.50 -7.41
CA ASN A 310 -5.02 1.03 -7.48
C ASN A 310 -3.60 0.47 -7.45
N VAL A 311 -2.69 1.10 -8.20
CA VAL A 311 -1.27 0.74 -8.26
C VAL A 311 -0.62 0.93 -6.88
N ASP A 312 -0.82 2.10 -6.28
CA ASP A 312 -0.27 2.46 -4.97
C ASP A 312 -0.73 1.49 -3.86
N GLN A 313 -2.01 1.10 -3.85
CA GLN A 313 -2.54 0.13 -2.88
C GLN A 313 -2.02 -1.29 -3.14
N ASN A 314 -1.82 -1.68 -4.39
CA ASN A 314 -1.22 -2.99 -4.70
C ASN A 314 0.25 -3.06 -4.30
N ASP A 315 1.01 -1.97 -4.43
CA ASP A 315 2.38 -1.89 -3.90
C ASP A 315 2.39 -2.01 -2.37
N LEU A 316 1.52 -1.26 -1.69
CA LEU A 316 1.32 -1.39 -0.24
C LEU A 316 1.04 -2.84 0.16
N MET A 317 0.13 -3.52 -0.54
CA MET A 317 -0.23 -4.90 -0.26
C MET A 317 0.96 -5.85 -0.46
N GLY A 318 1.74 -5.66 -1.52
CA GLY A 318 2.94 -6.45 -1.78
C GLY A 318 4.01 -6.31 -0.70
N THR A 319 4.38 -5.07 -0.35
CA THR A 319 5.33 -4.84 0.75
C THR A 319 4.77 -5.34 2.09
N SER A 320 3.45 -5.27 2.31
CA SER A 320 2.81 -5.79 3.53
C SER A 320 2.87 -7.32 3.61
N ARG A 321 2.65 -8.04 2.50
CA ARG A 321 2.84 -9.50 2.42
C ARG A 321 4.27 -9.90 2.77
N ALA A 322 5.26 -9.22 2.18
CA ALA A 322 6.68 -9.49 2.40
C ALA A 322 7.09 -9.39 3.88
N ASN A 323 6.41 -8.52 4.65
CA ASN A 323 6.70 -8.29 6.06
C ASN A 323 5.64 -8.86 7.04
N ALA A 324 4.62 -9.57 6.54
CA ALA A 324 3.46 -9.97 7.33
C ALA A 324 3.80 -10.86 8.54
N PRO A 325 4.68 -11.87 8.43
CA PRO A 325 5.04 -12.71 9.58
C PRO A 325 5.65 -11.92 10.73
N SER A 326 6.57 -10.99 10.44
CA SER A 326 7.25 -10.19 11.47
C SER A 326 6.32 -9.19 12.17
N MET A 327 5.17 -8.92 11.55
CA MET A 327 4.18 -7.94 12.00
C MET A 327 2.93 -8.59 12.60
N LEU A 328 2.81 -9.92 12.63
CA LEU A 328 1.60 -10.61 13.09
C LEU A 328 1.15 -10.15 14.48
N ASN A 329 2.09 -10.00 15.42
CA ASN A 329 1.77 -9.53 16.76
C ASN A 329 1.24 -8.09 16.79
N VAL A 330 1.69 -7.23 15.87
CA VAL A 330 1.15 -5.87 15.74
C VAL A 330 -0.24 -5.92 15.12
N HIS A 331 -0.42 -6.70 14.04
CA HIS A 331 -1.74 -6.89 13.42
C HIS A 331 -2.75 -7.44 14.42
N ALA A 332 -2.38 -8.40 15.26
CA ALA A 332 -3.23 -8.97 16.29
C ALA A 332 -3.77 -7.91 17.27
N ARG A 333 -2.90 -7.01 17.73
CA ARG A 333 -3.30 -5.94 18.65
C ARG A 333 -4.07 -4.83 17.95
N GLN A 334 -3.78 -4.55 16.69
CA GLN A 334 -4.55 -3.62 15.86
C GLN A 334 -5.97 -4.14 15.61
N ILE A 335 -6.15 -5.43 15.31
CA ILE A 335 -7.48 -6.03 15.17
C ILE A 335 -8.23 -5.95 16.51
N ASN A 336 -7.58 -6.22 17.66
CA ASN A 336 -8.22 -6.06 18.97
C ASN A 336 -8.72 -4.62 19.19
N GLU A 337 -7.91 -3.62 18.82
CA GLU A 337 -8.26 -2.20 18.98
C GLU A 337 -9.46 -1.81 18.11
N LEU A 338 -9.49 -2.28 16.85
CA LEU A 338 -10.59 -2.02 15.93
C LEU A 338 -11.89 -2.71 16.38
N GLU A 339 -11.83 -3.92 16.94
CA GLU A 339 -13.01 -4.57 17.54
C GLU A 339 -13.55 -3.78 18.73
N GLU A 340 -12.66 -3.31 19.60
CA GLU A 340 -13.05 -2.58 20.82
C GLU A 340 -13.65 -1.20 20.52
N ARG A 341 -13.21 -0.53 19.45
CA ARG A 341 -13.47 0.90 19.23
C ARG A 341 -14.14 1.28 17.91
N ARG A 342 -14.18 0.37 16.93
CA ARG A 342 -14.57 0.67 15.53
C ARG A 342 -15.54 -0.35 14.94
N GLU A 343 -16.25 -1.09 15.80
CA GLU A 343 -17.29 -2.06 15.42
C GLU A 343 -16.83 -3.18 14.46
N LEU A 344 -15.52 -3.38 14.32
CA LEU A 344 -14.98 -4.50 13.55
C LEU A 344 -15.49 -5.80 14.17
N ASN A 345 -15.98 -6.71 13.33
CA ASN A 345 -16.39 -8.05 13.74
C ASN A 345 -15.52 -9.08 13.02
N ARG A 346 -14.56 -9.68 13.74
CA ARG A 346 -13.64 -10.66 13.16
C ARG A 346 -14.32 -11.84 12.47
N GLU A 347 -15.43 -12.31 13.03
CA GLU A 347 -16.10 -13.49 12.49
C GLU A 347 -16.73 -13.18 11.13
N LEU A 348 -17.41 -12.04 11.01
CA LEU A 348 -17.98 -11.57 9.73
C LEU A 348 -16.90 -11.28 8.69
N GLU A 349 -15.77 -10.74 9.13
CA GLU A 349 -14.64 -10.37 8.27
C GLU A 349 -13.68 -11.53 7.98
N ALA A 350 -13.96 -12.72 8.51
CA ALA A 350 -13.09 -13.91 8.43
C ALA A 350 -11.65 -13.68 8.93
N LEU A 351 -11.43 -12.75 9.85
CA LEU A 351 -10.14 -12.48 10.47
C LEU A 351 -9.80 -13.52 11.55
N PRO A 352 -8.51 -13.82 11.79
CA PRO A 352 -8.12 -14.91 12.67
C PRO A 352 -8.43 -14.63 14.14
N SER A 353 -8.94 -15.66 14.82
CA SER A 353 -9.12 -15.65 16.28
C SER A 353 -7.77 -15.54 17.00
N PRO A 354 -7.73 -15.09 18.27
CA PRO A 354 -6.49 -15.07 19.06
C PRO A 354 -5.77 -16.43 19.11
N LYS A 355 -6.52 -17.54 19.16
CA LYS A 355 -5.96 -18.89 19.15
C LYS A 355 -5.27 -19.21 17.81
N GLU A 356 -5.86 -18.78 16.71
CA GLU A 356 -5.28 -18.98 15.37
C GLU A 356 -4.04 -18.11 15.18
N ILE A 357 -4.06 -16.86 15.67
CA ILE A 357 -2.90 -15.98 15.67
C ILE A 357 -1.72 -16.64 16.40
N SER A 358 -1.91 -17.16 17.62
CA SER A 358 -0.84 -17.84 18.36
C SER A 358 -0.30 -19.07 17.62
N ARG A 359 -1.18 -19.86 16.98
CA ARG A 359 -0.75 -20.99 16.16
C ARG A 359 0.10 -20.54 14.97
N ARG A 360 -0.30 -19.48 14.27
CA ARG A 360 0.42 -18.98 13.10
C ARG A 360 1.77 -18.36 13.49
N GLU A 361 1.84 -17.71 14.65
CA GLU A 361 3.08 -17.20 15.22
C GLU A 361 4.12 -18.33 15.43
N GLU A 362 3.72 -19.45 16.04
CA GLU A 362 4.57 -20.63 16.22
C GLU A 362 5.07 -21.22 14.88
N LEU A 363 4.28 -21.06 13.81
CA LEU A 363 4.61 -21.52 12.46
C LEU A 363 5.36 -20.47 11.61
N GLY A 364 5.55 -19.26 12.12
CA GLY A 364 6.16 -18.16 11.36
C GLY A 364 5.30 -17.66 10.20
N ILE A 365 3.97 -17.79 10.28
CA ILE A 365 3.00 -17.40 9.24
C ILE A 365 2.34 -16.08 9.65
N GLY A 366 2.24 -15.12 8.72
CA GLY A 366 1.57 -13.84 8.96
C GLY A 366 0.05 -13.88 8.75
N LEU A 367 -0.54 -12.69 8.61
CA LEU A 367 -1.85 -12.58 7.95
C LEU A 367 -1.68 -12.88 6.46
N THR A 368 -2.68 -13.56 5.89
CA THR A 368 -2.80 -13.80 4.45
C THR A 368 -3.07 -12.49 3.70
N SER A 369 -2.85 -12.49 2.38
CA SER A 369 -3.13 -11.34 1.53
C SER A 369 -4.58 -10.80 1.66
N PRO A 370 -5.64 -11.63 1.59
CA PRO A 370 -7.01 -11.15 1.81
C PRO A 370 -7.26 -10.63 3.23
N GLU A 371 -6.69 -11.23 4.28
CA GLU A 371 -6.82 -10.72 5.65
C GLU A 371 -6.14 -9.35 5.82
N LEU A 372 -4.99 -9.13 5.16
CA LEU A 372 -4.32 -7.83 5.12
C LEU A 372 -5.15 -6.78 4.39
N ALA A 373 -5.78 -7.13 3.27
CA ALA A 373 -6.63 -6.21 2.51
C ALA A 373 -7.85 -5.78 3.32
N THR A 374 -8.50 -6.73 4.01
CA THR A 374 -9.59 -6.45 4.95
C THR A 374 -9.12 -5.55 6.10
N LEU A 375 -7.99 -5.85 6.73
CA LEU A 375 -7.44 -5.01 7.80
C LEU A 375 -7.13 -3.59 7.31
N MET A 376 -6.51 -3.45 6.13
CA MET A 376 -6.23 -2.16 5.51
C MET A 376 -7.50 -1.33 5.31
N ALA A 377 -8.59 -1.94 4.82
CA ALA A 377 -9.86 -1.25 4.62
C ALA A 377 -10.41 -0.68 5.94
N HIS A 378 -10.44 -1.49 7.01
CA HIS A 378 -10.88 -1.05 8.34
C HIS A 378 -9.98 0.05 8.93
N VAL A 379 -8.66 -0.04 8.71
CA VAL A 379 -7.73 1.03 9.11
C VAL A 379 -8.03 2.34 8.38
N LYS A 380 -8.25 2.30 7.06
CA LYS A 380 -8.59 3.49 6.28
C LYS A 380 -9.91 4.11 6.76
N LEU A 381 -10.93 3.30 7.07
CA LEU A 381 -12.20 3.78 7.61
C LEU A 381 -12.02 4.47 8.97
N ALA A 382 -11.31 3.82 9.91
CA ALA A 382 -11.04 4.40 11.22
C ALA A 382 -10.27 5.73 11.15
N LEU A 383 -9.26 5.81 10.26
CA LEU A 383 -8.51 7.04 10.02
C LEU A 383 -9.37 8.14 9.38
N LYS A 384 -10.20 7.78 8.39
CA LYS A 384 -11.11 8.75 7.73
C LYS A 384 -12.07 9.36 8.75
N ASP A 385 -12.67 8.55 9.61
CA ASP A 385 -13.63 9.03 10.61
C ASP A 385 -12.99 10.02 11.60
N GLU A 386 -11.81 9.69 12.15
CA GLU A 386 -11.13 10.57 13.10
C GLU A 386 -10.60 11.86 12.45
N VAL A 387 -10.00 11.75 11.26
CA VAL A 387 -9.45 12.91 10.54
C VAL A 387 -10.58 13.83 10.10
N LEU A 388 -11.67 13.29 9.55
CA LEU A 388 -12.82 14.09 9.09
C LEU A 388 -13.52 14.80 10.26
N ALA A 389 -13.51 14.22 11.46
CA ALA A 389 -14.06 14.83 12.66
C ALA A 389 -13.17 15.94 13.26
N SER A 390 -11.92 16.06 12.80
CA SER A 390 -10.93 17.02 13.30
C SER A 390 -10.88 18.33 12.50
N ASP A 391 -9.96 19.22 12.88
CA ASP A 391 -9.64 20.46 12.15
C ASP A 391 -8.63 20.24 11.00
N VAL A 392 -7.98 19.07 10.93
CA VAL A 392 -6.95 18.75 9.93
C VAL A 392 -7.42 19.04 8.50
N PRO A 393 -8.63 18.65 8.05
CA PRO A 393 -9.07 18.89 6.68
C PRO A 393 -9.25 20.38 6.33
N ASP A 394 -9.26 21.30 7.31
CA ASP A 394 -9.39 22.74 7.07
C ASP A 394 -8.05 23.49 7.07
N GLN A 395 -6.96 22.89 7.56
CA GLN A 395 -5.70 23.62 7.68
C GLN A 395 -5.05 23.81 6.30
N GLU A 396 -4.53 25.01 6.02
CA GLU A 396 -4.01 25.39 4.69
C GLU A 396 -2.93 24.43 4.16
N VAL A 397 -2.10 23.88 5.05
CA VAL A 397 -1.05 22.90 4.68
C VAL A 397 -1.62 21.63 4.04
N PHE A 398 -2.86 21.28 4.35
CA PHE A 398 -3.56 20.12 3.82
C PHE A 398 -4.49 20.49 2.65
N THR A 399 -5.26 21.56 2.79
CA THR A 399 -6.19 22.03 1.73
C THR A 399 -5.46 22.46 0.46
N ALA A 400 -4.19 22.86 0.55
CA ALA A 400 -3.35 23.15 -0.61
C ALA A 400 -3.19 21.96 -1.56
N ARG A 401 -3.41 20.72 -1.10
CA ARG A 401 -3.36 19.49 -1.91
C ARG A 401 -4.64 19.24 -2.70
N LEU A 402 -5.79 19.79 -2.28
CA LEU A 402 -7.10 19.54 -2.88
C LEU A 402 -7.14 19.70 -4.42
N PRO A 403 -6.49 20.70 -5.04
CA PRO A 403 -6.48 20.81 -6.50
C PRO A 403 -5.87 19.61 -7.23
N GLN A 404 -5.02 18.81 -6.57
CA GLN A 404 -4.38 17.64 -7.17
C GLN A 404 -5.33 16.45 -7.34
N TYR A 405 -6.47 16.43 -6.62
CA TYR A 405 -7.52 15.43 -6.82
C TYR A 405 -8.22 15.58 -8.17
N PHE A 406 -8.32 16.80 -8.69
CA PHE A 406 -9.04 17.09 -9.92
C PHE A 406 -8.12 16.99 -11.15
N PRO A 407 -8.66 16.59 -12.31
CA PRO A 407 -7.93 16.63 -13.59
C PRO A 407 -7.33 18.01 -13.87
N SER A 408 -6.20 18.04 -14.57
CA SER A 408 -5.43 19.22 -14.95
C SER A 408 -6.29 20.34 -15.52
N ARG A 409 -7.23 20.01 -16.41
CA ARG A 409 -8.15 20.99 -17.02
C ARG A 409 -8.97 21.77 -15.98
N LEU A 410 -9.40 21.12 -14.90
CA LEU A 410 -10.12 21.76 -13.81
C LEU A 410 -9.17 22.43 -12.82
N ARG A 411 -8.08 21.74 -12.48
CA ARG A 411 -7.05 22.23 -11.55
C ARG A 411 -6.48 23.57 -12.00
N ASP A 412 -6.10 23.68 -13.27
CA ASP A 412 -5.38 24.84 -13.81
C ASP A 412 -6.32 26.01 -14.11
N GLY A 413 -7.58 25.73 -14.48
CA GLY A 413 -8.58 26.75 -14.81
C GLY A 413 -9.41 27.27 -13.63
N PHE A 414 -9.62 26.44 -12.60
CA PHE A 414 -10.63 26.66 -11.56
C PHE A 414 -10.13 26.39 -10.14
N THR A 415 -8.84 26.59 -9.86
CA THR A 415 -8.24 26.35 -8.52
C THR A 415 -9.01 27.02 -7.37
N ALA A 416 -9.47 28.25 -7.58
CA ALA A 416 -10.21 28.99 -6.55
C ALA A 416 -11.59 28.37 -6.26
N ASP A 417 -12.27 27.84 -7.29
CA ASP A 417 -13.55 27.16 -7.14
C ASP A 417 -13.36 25.78 -6.49
N ILE A 418 -12.30 25.05 -6.85
CA ILE A 418 -11.91 23.81 -6.20
C ILE A 418 -11.70 24.00 -4.70
N ARG A 419 -11.01 25.07 -4.28
CA ARG A 419 -10.82 25.40 -2.85
C ARG A 419 -12.14 25.61 -2.10
N ASN A 420 -13.20 25.97 -2.81
CA ASN A 420 -14.56 26.15 -2.27
C ASN A 420 -15.48 24.94 -2.51
N HIS A 421 -14.94 23.80 -2.96
CA HIS A 421 -15.73 22.60 -3.21
C HIS A 421 -16.54 22.19 -1.98
N GLN A 422 -17.78 21.75 -2.20
CA GLN A 422 -18.72 21.42 -1.11
C GLN A 422 -18.21 20.25 -0.26
N LEU A 423 -17.57 19.26 -0.92
CA LEU A 423 -16.97 18.09 -0.29
C LEU A 423 -15.46 18.21 -0.06
N ARG A 424 -14.93 19.44 0.04
CA ARG A 424 -13.47 19.66 0.19
C ARG A 424 -12.87 18.92 1.39
N ARG A 425 -13.61 18.79 2.50
CA ARG A 425 -13.12 18.14 3.72
C ARG A 425 -12.99 16.64 3.52
N GLU A 426 -13.99 16.03 2.89
CA GLU A 426 -14.07 14.61 2.60
C GLU A 426 -12.99 14.20 1.59
N ILE A 427 -12.79 15.00 0.54
CA ILE A 427 -11.73 14.78 -0.46
C ILE A 427 -10.35 14.91 0.19
N VAL A 428 -10.07 16.02 0.90
CA VAL A 428 -8.78 16.20 1.61
C VAL A 428 -8.52 15.06 2.58
N THR A 429 -9.53 14.65 3.34
CA THR A 429 -9.41 13.52 4.28
C THR A 429 -9.03 12.23 3.55
N THR A 430 -9.72 11.90 2.45
CA THR A 430 -9.43 10.69 1.67
C THR A 430 -8.02 10.71 1.10
N MET A 431 -7.59 11.82 0.50
CA MET A 431 -6.23 11.97 -0.02
C MET A 431 -5.16 11.80 1.07
N LEU A 432 -5.39 12.37 2.26
CA LEU A 432 -4.44 12.24 3.37
C LEU A 432 -4.37 10.82 3.91
N VAL A 433 -5.51 10.17 4.10
CA VAL A 433 -5.55 8.79 4.60
C VAL A 433 -4.92 7.82 3.62
N ASN A 434 -5.19 7.95 2.31
CA ASN A 434 -4.50 7.17 1.28
C ASN A 434 -2.99 7.36 1.39
N ASN A 435 -2.50 8.61 1.33
CA ASN A 435 -1.05 8.88 1.41
C ASN A 435 -0.38 8.31 2.68
N VAL A 436 -1.04 8.44 3.85
CA VAL A 436 -0.54 7.88 5.11
C VAL A 436 -0.45 6.36 5.05
N VAL A 437 -1.48 5.68 4.56
CA VAL A 437 -1.57 4.21 4.56
C VAL A 437 -0.68 3.61 3.47
N ASP A 438 -0.69 4.17 2.26
CA ASP A 438 0.05 3.65 1.11
C ASP A 438 1.57 3.77 1.35
N THR A 439 2.01 4.94 1.82
CA THR A 439 3.44 5.19 2.10
C THR A 439 3.88 4.63 3.47
N GLY A 440 3.14 4.94 4.54
CA GLY A 440 3.50 4.56 5.91
C GLY A 440 3.25 3.09 6.24
N GLY A 441 2.30 2.46 5.56
CA GLY A 441 1.89 1.08 5.79
C GLY A 441 0.69 0.94 6.74
N ILE A 442 0.01 -0.22 6.65
CA ILE A 442 -1.23 -0.56 7.40
C ILE A 442 -1.12 -0.31 8.91
N THR A 443 0.07 -0.53 9.49
CA THR A 443 0.28 -0.48 10.94
C THR A 443 0.83 0.86 11.45
N PHE A 444 1.18 1.80 10.56
CA PHE A 444 1.91 3.01 10.96
C PHE A 444 1.15 3.82 12.02
N ALA A 445 -0.09 4.21 11.72
CA ALA A 445 -0.87 5.07 12.62
C ALA A 445 -1.10 4.37 13.96
N TYR A 446 -1.48 3.09 13.93
CA TYR A 446 -1.64 2.27 15.13
C TYR A 446 -0.37 2.23 15.99
N ARG A 447 0.78 1.95 15.39
CA ARG A 447 2.05 1.87 16.13
C ARG A 447 2.44 3.21 16.73
N VAL A 448 2.26 4.32 16.02
CA VAL A 448 2.53 5.66 16.57
C VAL A 448 1.64 5.94 17.79
N THR A 449 0.34 5.60 17.70
CA THR A 449 -0.57 5.75 18.84
C THR A 449 -0.21 4.85 20.02
N GLU A 450 0.20 3.61 19.76
CA GLU A 450 0.60 2.64 20.80
C GLU A 450 1.93 3.04 21.46
N ASP A 451 2.91 3.48 20.67
CA ASP A 451 4.26 3.81 21.10
C ASP A 451 4.30 5.10 21.95
N VAL A 452 3.54 6.13 21.55
CA VAL A 452 3.62 7.49 22.15
C VAL A 452 2.40 7.83 23.02
N GLY A 453 1.27 7.12 22.85
CA GLY A 453 0.04 7.40 23.59
C GLY A 453 -0.78 8.58 23.04
N VAL A 454 -0.68 8.85 21.73
CA VAL A 454 -1.43 9.90 21.02
C VAL A 454 -2.61 9.32 20.22
N GLY A 455 -3.45 10.17 19.61
CA GLY A 455 -4.56 9.75 18.73
C GLY A 455 -4.17 9.62 17.25
N TYR A 456 -5.06 9.08 16.40
CA TYR A 456 -4.75 8.91 14.97
C TYR A 456 -4.55 10.24 14.25
N VAL A 457 -5.26 11.29 14.67
CA VAL A 457 -5.08 12.64 14.11
C VAL A 457 -3.64 13.13 14.27
N ASP A 458 -3.00 12.84 15.40
CA ASP A 458 -1.60 13.24 15.64
C ASP A 458 -0.62 12.40 14.83
N ALA A 459 -0.92 11.11 14.60
CA ALA A 459 -0.14 10.28 13.68
C ALA A 459 -0.20 10.84 12.24
N VAL A 460 -1.38 11.30 11.78
CA VAL A 460 -1.55 11.91 10.45
C VAL A 460 -0.79 13.24 10.33
N ARG A 461 -0.91 14.13 11.32
CA ARG A 461 -0.16 15.40 11.36
C ARG A 461 1.35 15.16 11.28
N THR A 462 1.80 14.20 12.05
CA THR A 462 3.21 13.86 12.19
C THR A 462 3.77 13.20 10.93
N PHE A 463 2.99 12.31 10.30
CA PHE A 463 3.34 11.77 8.99
C PHE A 463 3.49 12.87 7.96
N ALA A 464 2.53 13.81 7.88
CA ALA A 464 2.57 14.89 6.91
C ALA A 464 3.77 15.84 7.09
N ALA A 465 4.13 16.15 8.33
CA ALA A 465 5.35 16.90 8.63
C ALA A 465 6.60 16.10 8.20
N THR A 466 6.65 14.81 8.54
CA THR A 466 7.77 13.92 8.18
C THR A 466 7.95 13.81 6.66
N ASP A 467 6.85 13.60 5.93
CA ASP A 467 6.82 13.55 4.48
C ASP A 467 7.44 14.81 3.86
N ALA A 468 6.95 15.98 4.26
CA ALA A 468 7.44 17.25 3.76
C ALA A 468 8.88 17.58 4.18
N ILE A 469 9.32 17.18 5.37
CA ILE A 469 10.69 17.44 5.86
C ILE A 469 11.72 16.57 5.11
N PHE A 470 11.39 15.29 4.87
CA PHE A 470 12.35 14.32 4.34
C PHE A 470 12.18 14.02 2.85
N GLY A 471 11.06 14.43 2.24
CA GLY A 471 10.71 14.11 0.86
C GLY A 471 10.28 12.66 0.69
N ILE A 472 9.53 12.11 1.65
CA ILE A 472 9.20 10.68 1.73
C ILE A 472 8.42 10.21 0.49
N THR A 473 7.30 10.87 0.16
CA THR A 473 6.48 10.48 -1.00
C THR A 473 7.28 10.56 -2.31
N THR A 474 8.25 11.48 -2.41
CA THR A 474 9.11 11.57 -3.61
C THR A 474 10.03 10.36 -3.74
N LEU A 475 10.71 9.97 -2.66
CA LEU A 475 11.56 8.78 -2.66
C LEU A 475 10.75 7.50 -2.87
N TRP A 476 9.59 7.39 -2.22
CA TRP A 476 8.70 6.25 -2.39
C TRP A 476 8.24 6.10 -3.84
N ARG A 477 7.82 7.18 -4.52
CA ARG A 477 7.47 7.12 -5.95
C ARG A 477 8.65 6.67 -6.83
N GLN A 478 9.88 7.12 -6.54
CA GLN A 478 11.05 6.66 -7.30
C GLN A 478 11.31 5.16 -7.14
N ILE A 479 11.14 4.61 -5.93
CA ILE A 479 11.23 3.16 -5.67
C ILE A 479 10.14 2.44 -6.45
N HIS A 480 8.91 2.92 -6.32
CA HIS A 480 7.74 2.36 -6.95
C HIS A 480 7.86 2.32 -8.49
N ASP A 481 8.20 3.45 -9.12
CA ASP A 481 8.39 3.56 -10.57
C ASP A 481 9.53 2.67 -11.07
N GLY A 482 10.60 2.54 -10.27
CA GLY A 482 11.69 1.60 -10.56
C GLY A 482 11.19 0.14 -10.58
N GLY A 483 10.30 -0.21 -9.66
CA GLY A 483 9.66 -1.52 -9.63
C GLY A 483 8.69 -1.75 -10.80
N GLU A 484 7.83 -0.78 -11.14
CA GLU A 484 6.84 -0.91 -12.22
C GLU A 484 7.48 -1.03 -13.60
N ASN A 485 8.60 -0.32 -13.81
CA ASN A 485 9.33 -0.37 -15.08
C ASN A 485 10.32 -1.54 -15.18
N GLY A 486 10.31 -2.48 -14.21
CA GLY A 486 11.19 -3.65 -14.19
C GLY A 486 12.66 -3.35 -13.94
N GLN A 487 13.01 -2.13 -13.49
CA GLN A 487 14.38 -1.74 -13.17
C GLN A 487 14.81 -2.27 -11.80
N LEU A 488 13.88 -2.33 -10.85
CA LEU A 488 14.08 -2.86 -9.51
C LEU A 488 13.37 -4.21 -9.34
N PRO A 489 14.09 -5.27 -8.93
CA PRO A 489 13.46 -6.49 -8.43
C PRO A 489 12.54 -6.21 -7.24
N VAL A 490 11.47 -7.00 -7.09
CA VAL A 490 10.43 -6.76 -6.07
C VAL A 490 10.99 -6.82 -4.64
N ASP A 491 11.88 -7.77 -4.36
CA ASP A 491 12.51 -7.91 -3.05
C ASP A 491 13.35 -6.68 -2.69
N VAL A 492 13.97 -6.04 -3.69
CA VAL A 492 14.75 -4.83 -3.53
C VAL A 492 13.84 -3.62 -3.31
N SER A 493 12.81 -3.44 -4.13
CA SER A 493 11.86 -2.33 -3.95
C SER A 493 11.12 -2.42 -2.62
N ASP A 494 10.67 -3.61 -2.23
CA ASP A 494 10.02 -3.84 -0.92
C ASP A 494 10.98 -3.54 0.22
N ARG A 495 12.26 -3.95 0.11
CA ARG A 495 13.27 -3.65 1.12
C ARG A 495 13.49 -2.14 1.27
N MET A 496 13.64 -1.42 0.16
CA MET A 496 13.82 0.04 0.17
C MET A 496 12.61 0.76 0.79
N THR A 497 11.39 0.32 0.46
CA THR A 497 10.16 0.84 1.06
C THR A 497 10.08 0.58 2.57
N LEU A 498 10.48 -0.61 3.04
CA LEU A 498 10.53 -0.92 4.47
C LEU A 498 11.56 -0.05 5.21
N ASP A 499 12.73 0.21 4.62
CA ASP A 499 13.74 1.10 5.22
C ASP A 499 13.27 2.55 5.25
N LEU A 500 12.54 3.01 4.23
CA LEU A 500 11.86 4.30 4.24
C LEU A 500 10.82 4.40 5.37
N ARG A 501 10.00 3.36 5.58
CA ARG A 501 9.02 3.31 6.69
C ARG A 501 9.68 3.38 8.07
N ARG A 502 10.90 2.86 8.23
CA ARG A 502 11.69 3.00 9.47
C ARG A 502 12.08 4.46 9.73
N LEU A 503 12.43 5.22 8.70
CA LEU A 503 12.65 6.67 8.82
C LEU A 503 11.37 7.38 9.24
N ILE A 504 10.24 7.07 8.58
CA ILE A 504 8.92 7.65 8.92
C ILE A 504 8.61 7.42 10.40
N ASP A 505 8.72 6.18 10.88
CA ASP A 505 8.47 5.81 12.27
C ASP A 505 9.35 6.59 13.26
N ARG A 506 10.65 6.77 12.96
CA ARG A 506 11.59 7.47 13.85
C ARG A 506 11.33 8.97 13.89
N ALA A 507 11.24 9.60 12.72
CA ALA A 507 10.95 11.02 12.61
C ALA A 507 9.60 11.37 13.26
N ALA A 508 8.60 10.49 13.10
CA ALA A 508 7.30 10.71 13.69
C ALA A 508 7.35 10.77 15.22
N ARG A 509 7.97 9.77 15.86
CA ARG A 509 8.12 9.76 17.32
C ARG A 509 8.95 10.93 17.83
N TRP A 510 10.00 11.32 17.11
CA TRP A 510 10.81 12.48 17.50
C TRP A 510 10.00 13.76 17.51
N LEU A 511 9.21 14.01 16.46
CA LEU A 511 8.34 15.20 16.39
C LEU A 511 7.33 15.22 17.55
N LEU A 512 6.75 14.06 17.87
CA LEU A 512 5.79 13.95 18.97
C LEU A 512 6.44 14.18 20.35
N ASN A 513 7.68 13.72 20.54
CA ASN A 513 8.37 13.79 21.83
C ASN A 513 9.06 15.14 22.09
N TYR A 514 9.56 15.81 21.04
CA TYR A 514 10.40 17.01 21.19
C TYR A 514 9.73 18.30 20.72
N ARG A 515 8.56 18.24 20.09
CA ARG A 515 7.84 19.42 19.61
C ARG A 515 6.52 19.61 20.37
N PRO A 516 6.06 20.87 20.52
CA PRO A 516 4.77 21.15 21.16
C PRO A 516 3.60 20.44 20.47
N GLN A 517 2.68 19.89 21.27
CA GLN A 517 1.47 19.19 20.80
C GLN A 517 0.20 20.04 21.02
N PRO A 518 -0.80 19.98 20.11
CA PRO A 518 -0.78 19.26 18.83
C PRO A 518 0.22 19.88 17.84
N LEU A 519 0.86 19.03 17.02
CA LEU A 519 1.91 19.46 16.11
C LEU A 519 1.43 20.53 15.12
N ALA A 520 2.08 21.69 15.12
CA ALA A 520 1.85 22.75 14.15
C ALA A 520 2.57 22.43 12.82
N VAL A 521 1.99 21.53 12.02
CA VAL A 521 2.61 20.92 10.82
C VAL A 521 3.32 21.93 9.92
N GLY A 522 2.65 23.03 9.53
CA GLY A 522 3.27 24.05 8.67
C GLY A 522 4.46 24.76 9.30
N ALA A 523 4.45 25.00 10.62
CA ALA A 523 5.57 25.62 11.32
C ALA A 523 6.78 24.68 11.39
N GLU A 524 6.54 23.39 11.63
CA GLU A 524 7.60 22.37 11.69
C GLU A 524 8.21 22.12 10.30
N ILE A 525 7.41 22.13 9.24
CA ILE A 525 7.90 22.10 7.86
C ILE A 525 8.82 23.29 7.59
N ASN A 526 8.37 24.51 7.92
CA ASN A 526 9.19 25.72 7.72
C ASN A 526 10.49 25.70 8.53
N ARG A 527 10.47 25.10 9.72
CA ARG A 527 11.65 24.97 10.60
C ARG A 527 12.68 24.00 10.03
N PHE A 528 12.25 22.84 9.55
CA PHE A 528 13.16 21.72 9.24
C PHE A 528 13.38 21.48 7.75
N ALA A 529 12.36 21.54 6.88
CA ALA A 529 12.44 20.98 5.53
C ALA A 529 13.57 21.57 4.68
N ALA A 530 13.68 22.91 4.62
CA ALA A 530 14.72 23.57 3.84
C ALA A 530 16.13 23.31 4.41
N LYS A 531 16.27 23.26 5.74
CA LYS A 531 17.54 22.96 6.41
C LYS A 531 17.97 21.51 6.19
N VAL A 532 17.05 20.55 6.32
CA VAL A 532 17.30 19.13 6.03
C VAL A 532 17.74 18.95 4.59
N ALA A 533 17.04 19.58 3.62
CA ALA A 533 17.42 19.52 2.21
C ALA A 533 18.82 20.10 1.96
N ALA A 534 19.19 21.19 2.62
CA ALA A 534 20.51 21.82 2.47
C ALA A 534 21.65 21.01 3.13
N LEU A 535 21.38 20.34 4.26
CA LEU A 535 22.38 19.57 5.01
C LEU A 535 22.57 18.15 4.45
N THR A 536 21.56 17.57 3.80
CA THR A 536 21.61 16.19 3.29
C THR A 536 22.83 15.93 2.37
N PRO A 537 23.18 16.80 1.40
CA PRO A 537 24.35 16.59 0.54
C PRO A 537 25.70 16.65 1.28
N LEU A 538 25.74 17.18 2.51
CA LEU A 538 26.94 17.27 3.35
C LEU A 538 27.14 16.03 4.23
N MET A 539 26.12 15.18 4.39
CA MET A 539 26.20 13.96 5.20
C MET A 539 27.41 13.05 4.91
N PRO A 540 27.87 12.84 3.65
CA PRO A 540 29.06 12.04 3.39
C PRO A 540 30.33 12.53 4.11
N GLN A 541 30.37 13.79 4.54
CA GLN A 541 31.49 14.40 5.27
C GLN A 541 31.43 14.11 6.77
N TRP A 542 30.24 13.85 7.31
CA TRP A 542 30.03 13.63 8.75
C TRP A 542 29.91 12.15 9.12
N LEU A 543 29.47 11.29 8.19
CA LEU A 543 29.46 9.85 8.41
C LEU A 543 30.89 9.34 8.56
N ARG A 544 31.15 8.65 9.67
CA ARG A 544 32.47 8.15 10.07
C ARG A 544 32.41 6.66 10.38
N GLY A 545 33.57 6.02 10.50
CA GLY A 545 33.69 4.67 11.02
C GLY A 545 32.73 3.66 10.37
N ALA A 546 31.98 2.96 11.23
CA ALA A 546 31.02 1.93 10.85
C ALA A 546 29.84 2.48 10.02
N ASP A 547 29.31 3.64 10.39
CA ASP A 547 28.13 4.25 9.77
C ASP A 547 28.36 4.50 8.28
N LYS A 548 29.52 5.08 7.95
CA LYS A 548 29.91 5.30 6.55
C LYS A 548 30.00 3.99 5.78
N ALA A 549 30.62 2.97 6.37
CA ALA A 549 30.77 1.66 5.73
C ALA A 549 29.43 0.96 5.52
N ILE A 550 28.47 1.09 6.45
CA ILE A 550 27.11 0.56 6.32
C ILE A 550 26.39 1.24 5.15
N VAL A 551 26.38 2.58 5.11
CA VAL A 551 25.72 3.34 4.04
C VAL A 551 26.34 3.01 2.68
N GLU A 552 27.66 2.99 2.56
CA GLU A 552 28.34 2.66 1.30
C GLU A 552 28.02 1.24 0.83
N LYS A 553 27.93 0.29 1.77
CA LYS A 553 27.55 -1.09 1.47
C LYS A 553 26.10 -1.18 1.01
N GLU A 554 25.14 -0.65 1.77
CA GLU A 554 23.71 -0.72 1.44
C GLU A 554 23.40 0.01 0.12
N ALA A 555 23.97 1.21 -0.09
CA ALA A 555 23.83 1.92 -1.35
C ALA A 555 24.44 1.13 -2.53
N GLY A 556 25.61 0.51 -2.31
CA GLY A 556 26.24 -0.37 -3.30
C GLY A 556 25.38 -1.59 -3.64
N GLU A 557 24.76 -2.22 -2.64
CA GLU A 557 23.84 -3.36 -2.81
C GLU A 557 22.60 -2.95 -3.61
N PHE A 558 21.94 -1.84 -3.27
CA PHE A 558 20.79 -1.35 -4.05
C PHE A 558 21.18 -0.99 -5.49
N ALA A 559 22.31 -0.30 -5.69
CA ALA A 559 22.77 0.08 -7.01
C ALA A 559 23.13 -1.15 -7.88
N ALA A 560 23.70 -2.18 -7.28
CA ALA A 560 24.01 -3.45 -7.96
C ALA A 560 22.75 -4.17 -8.47
N HIS A 561 21.58 -3.88 -7.89
CA HIS A 561 20.28 -4.46 -8.27
C HIS A 561 19.37 -3.45 -9.00
N GLY A 562 19.94 -2.42 -9.64
CA GLY A 562 19.22 -1.58 -10.59
C GLY A 562 18.74 -0.23 -10.06
N ALA A 563 18.94 0.07 -8.77
CA ALA A 563 18.64 1.41 -8.26
C ALA A 563 19.62 2.44 -8.83
N SER A 564 19.14 3.64 -9.15
CA SER A 564 20.04 4.75 -9.48
C SER A 564 20.95 5.06 -8.27
N PRO A 565 22.21 5.49 -8.48
CA PRO A 565 23.11 5.82 -7.38
C PRO A 565 22.51 6.82 -6.38
N ASP A 566 21.78 7.82 -6.88
CA ASP A 566 21.14 8.85 -6.07
C ASP A 566 19.99 8.27 -5.21
N LEU A 567 19.16 7.40 -5.78
CA LEU A 567 18.07 6.74 -5.05
C LEU A 567 18.62 5.76 -4.01
N ALA A 568 19.58 4.92 -4.41
CA ALA A 568 20.24 3.95 -3.54
C ALA A 568 20.86 4.64 -2.31
N TYR A 569 21.62 5.71 -2.54
CA TYR A 569 22.24 6.48 -1.46
C TYR A 569 21.19 7.17 -0.59
N SER A 570 20.17 7.79 -1.19
CA SER A 570 19.10 8.49 -0.45
C SER A 570 18.33 7.59 0.50
N VAL A 571 18.07 6.34 0.11
CA VAL A 571 17.44 5.33 0.98
C VAL A 571 18.41 4.86 2.06
N ALA A 572 19.65 4.51 1.69
CA ALA A 572 20.66 4.01 2.63
C ALA A 572 20.99 5.02 3.75
N ILE A 573 21.05 6.32 3.45
CA ILE A 573 21.29 7.34 4.48
C ILE A 573 20.07 7.66 5.35
N GLY A 574 18.88 7.13 5.03
CA GLY A 574 17.61 7.59 5.61
C GLY A 574 17.61 7.60 7.14
N LEU A 575 18.13 6.54 7.77
CA LEU A 575 18.18 6.41 9.23
C LEU A 575 19.18 7.37 9.91
N TYR A 576 20.20 7.83 9.19
CA TYR A 576 21.14 8.85 9.65
C TYR A 576 20.62 10.26 9.35
N LYS A 577 19.86 10.43 8.27
CA LYS A 577 19.21 11.70 7.88
C LYS A 577 18.22 12.14 8.96
N TYR A 578 17.56 11.19 9.62
CA TYR A 578 16.75 11.43 10.82
C TYR A 578 17.46 12.28 11.89
N SER A 579 18.76 12.05 12.14
CA SER A 579 19.55 12.79 13.14
C SER A 579 19.63 14.29 12.85
N LEU A 580 19.35 14.72 11.62
CA LEU A 580 19.30 16.15 11.29
C LEU A 580 18.21 16.90 12.06
N LEU A 581 17.16 16.22 12.53
CA LEU A 581 16.17 16.84 13.44
C LEU A 581 16.84 17.28 14.74
N ASP A 582 17.65 16.41 15.34
CA ASP A 582 18.40 16.75 16.54
C ASP A 582 19.42 17.85 16.27
N VAL A 583 20.21 17.72 15.20
CA VAL A 583 21.22 18.71 14.81
C VAL A 583 20.62 20.10 14.64
N ILE A 584 19.54 20.22 13.86
CA ILE A 584 18.90 21.51 13.61
C ILE A 584 18.31 22.08 14.89
N ASP A 585 17.67 21.25 15.70
CA ASP A 585 17.04 21.72 16.92
C ASP A 585 18.07 22.14 17.99
N ILE A 586 19.17 21.40 18.13
CA ILE A 586 20.32 21.79 18.97
C ILE A 586 20.90 23.11 18.46
N ALA A 587 21.19 23.21 17.16
CA ALA A 587 21.75 24.41 16.55
C ALA A 587 20.90 25.66 16.79
N ASP A 588 19.57 25.53 16.69
CA ASP A 588 18.64 26.61 16.99
C ASP A 588 18.66 27.00 18.48
N ILE A 589 18.88 26.05 19.40
CA ILE A 589 18.92 26.29 20.86
C ILE A 589 20.24 26.92 21.31
N VAL A 590 21.38 26.45 20.77
CA VAL A 590 22.71 26.98 21.12
C VAL A 590 23.16 28.15 20.23
N GLU A 591 22.34 28.53 19.25
CA GLU A 591 22.62 29.59 18.26
C GLU A 591 23.94 29.36 17.49
N ARG A 592 24.18 28.13 17.02
CA ARG A 592 25.38 27.75 16.23
C ARG A 592 25.01 27.31 14.82
N ASP A 593 26.03 27.20 13.96
CA ASP A 593 25.85 26.69 12.59
C ASP A 593 25.44 25.20 12.63
N PRO A 594 24.32 24.80 11.99
CA PRO A 594 23.93 23.40 11.90
C PRO A 594 25.01 22.46 11.35
N ALA A 595 25.88 22.91 10.45
CA ALA A 595 26.98 22.08 9.93
C ALA A 595 28.04 21.78 11.01
N GLU A 596 28.30 22.75 11.90
CA GLU A 596 29.20 22.60 13.05
C GLU A 596 28.62 21.63 14.09
N VAL A 597 27.31 21.75 14.35
CA VAL A 597 26.60 20.85 15.26
C VAL A 597 26.54 19.43 14.67
N ALA A 598 26.34 19.29 13.36
CA ALA A 598 26.36 17.99 12.68
C ALA A 598 27.71 17.29 12.85
N ASP A 599 28.81 18.01 12.58
CA ASP A 599 30.17 17.47 12.74
C ASP A 599 30.40 16.96 14.17
N THR A 600 29.97 17.73 15.17
CA THR A 600 30.07 17.36 16.59
C THR A 600 29.19 16.16 16.93
N TYR A 601 27.95 16.14 16.45
CA TYR A 601 26.97 15.09 16.73
C TYR A 601 27.42 13.73 16.18
N PHE A 602 27.87 13.69 14.92
CA PHE A 602 28.36 12.45 14.30
C PHE A 602 29.74 12.04 14.82
N ALA A 603 30.62 13.00 15.18
CA ALA A 603 31.86 12.69 15.91
C ALA A 603 31.57 11.97 17.24
N LEU A 604 30.55 12.45 17.96
CA LEU A 604 30.17 11.90 19.25
C LEU A 604 29.48 10.53 19.12
N MET A 605 28.68 10.32 18.07
CA MET A 605 28.08 9.03 17.72
C MET A 605 29.16 7.95 17.49
N ASP A 606 30.17 8.27 16.68
CA ASP A 606 31.33 7.40 16.40
C ASP A 606 32.17 7.16 17.66
N HIS A 607 32.52 8.23 18.39
CA HIS A 607 33.35 8.16 19.59
C HIS A 607 32.75 7.30 20.71
N LEU A 608 31.42 7.30 20.85
CA LEU A 608 30.69 6.50 21.83
C LEU A 608 30.32 5.09 21.31
N GLY A 609 30.49 4.83 20.01
CA GLY A 609 30.09 3.59 19.36
C GLY A 609 28.59 3.33 19.40
N THR A 610 27.76 4.39 19.34
CA THR A 610 26.31 4.24 19.54
C THR A 610 25.62 3.50 18.39
N ASP A 611 26.16 3.50 17.18
CA ASP A 611 25.64 2.72 16.06
C ASP A 611 25.62 1.21 16.34
N GLY A 612 26.70 0.68 16.91
CA GLY A 612 26.76 -0.72 17.33
C GLY A 612 25.66 -1.08 18.33
N LEU A 613 25.36 -0.18 19.28
CA LEU A 613 24.24 -0.36 20.22
C LEU A 613 22.89 -0.29 19.51
N LEU A 614 22.69 0.68 18.62
CA LEU A 614 21.43 0.86 17.88
C LEU A 614 21.16 -0.33 16.94
N THR A 615 22.21 -0.89 16.35
CA THR A 615 22.17 -2.11 15.55
C THR A 615 21.83 -3.31 16.43
N ALA A 616 22.45 -3.46 17.60
CA ALA A 616 22.12 -4.51 18.56
C ALA A 616 20.66 -4.42 19.05
N VAL A 617 20.16 -3.21 19.36
CA VAL A 617 18.76 -2.97 19.71
C VAL A 617 17.82 -3.32 18.55
N SER A 618 18.27 -3.14 17.31
CA SER A 618 17.52 -3.54 16.12
C SER A 618 17.44 -5.07 15.95
N GLY A 619 18.41 -5.82 16.46
CA GLY A 619 18.46 -7.28 16.45
C GLY A 619 17.71 -7.98 17.60
N LEU A 620 17.26 -7.23 18.61
CA LEU A 620 16.50 -7.80 19.73
C LEU A 620 15.17 -8.46 19.28
N PRO A 621 14.63 -9.46 20.01
CA PRO A 621 13.36 -10.12 19.68
C PRO A 621 12.16 -9.16 19.59
N ARG A 622 11.08 -9.59 18.91
CA ARG A 622 9.81 -8.83 18.74
C ARG A 622 8.59 -9.58 19.29
N ASP A 623 8.85 -10.49 20.21
CA ASP A 623 7.94 -11.57 20.58
C ASP A 623 6.65 -11.03 21.21
N ASP A 624 6.69 -9.85 21.82
CA ASP A 624 5.47 -9.20 22.32
C ASP A 624 5.55 -7.66 22.32
N ARG A 625 4.46 -7.05 22.81
CA ARG A 625 4.33 -5.61 23.00
C ARG A 625 5.40 -5.04 23.94
N TRP A 626 5.72 -5.72 25.03
CA TRP A 626 6.66 -5.23 26.04
C TRP A 626 8.10 -5.27 25.55
N HIS A 627 8.48 -6.31 24.81
CA HIS A 627 9.75 -6.37 24.10
C HIS A 627 9.86 -5.25 23.07
N SER A 628 8.79 -4.98 22.31
CA SER A 628 8.75 -3.88 21.34
C SER A 628 8.93 -2.51 22.01
N LEU A 629 8.22 -2.25 23.11
CA LEU A 629 8.35 -1.02 23.91
C LEU A 629 9.71 -0.89 24.60
N ALA A 630 10.27 -1.99 25.11
CA ALA A 630 11.60 -1.97 25.74
C ALA A 630 12.68 -1.61 24.73
N ARG A 631 12.63 -2.17 23.52
CA ARG A 631 13.54 -1.81 22.43
C ARG A 631 13.42 -0.35 22.03
N LEU A 632 12.19 0.15 21.96
CA LEU A 632 11.92 1.56 21.70
C LEU A 632 12.53 2.44 22.79
N ALA A 633 12.27 2.13 24.06
CA ALA A 633 12.79 2.90 25.20
C ALA A 633 14.33 2.95 25.22
N ILE A 634 15.01 1.81 25.01
CA ILE A 634 16.49 1.77 24.95
C ILE A 634 17.01 2.63 23.81
N ARG A 635 16.37 2.56 22.63
CA ARG A 635 16.76 3.37 21.47
C ARG A 635 16.59 4.86 21.74
N ASP A 636 15.43 5.25 22.27
CA ASP A 636 15.11 6.65 22.57
C ASP A 636 16.03 7.19 23.68
N ASP A 637 16.41 6.34 24.64
CA ASP A 637 17.40 6.67 25.66
C ASP A 637 18.80 6.92 25.08
N ILE A 638 19.23 6.13 24.09
CA ILE A 638 20.53 6.32 23.42
C ILE A 638 20.52 7.65 22.66
N TYR A 639 19.50 7.92 21.84
CA TYR A 639 19.39 9.18 21.10
C TYR A 639 19.25 10.39 22.03
N GLY A 640 18.41 10.31 23.06
CA GLY A 640 18.24 11.37 24.05
C GLY A 640 19.54 11.67 24.81
N SER A 641 20.32 10.63 25.13
CA SER A 641 21.63 10.80 25.77
C SER A 641 22.65 11.43 24.81
N LEU A 642 22.67 11.02 23.55
CA LEU A 642 23.54 11.59 22.53
C LEU A 642 23.23 13.07 22.31
N ARG A 643 21.94 13.42 22.19
CA ARG A 643 21.46 14.80 22.11
C ARG A 643 21.92 15.64 23.30
N ALA A 644 21.71 15.15 24.53
CA ALA A 644 22.12 15.86 25.75
C ALA A 644 23.65 16.02 25.85
N LEU A 645 24.42 15.01 25.46
CA LEU A 645 25.88 15.09 25.42
C LEU A 645 26.37 16.08 24.36
N CYS A 646 25.69 16.17 23.21
CA CYS A 646 26.03 17.15 22.18
C CYS A 646 25.94 18.58 22.73
N PHE A 647 24.90 18.90 23.52
CA PHE A 647 24.84 20.18 24.24
C PHE A 647 26.03 20.37 25.21
N ASP A 648 26.37 19.36 26.01
CA ASP A 648 27.48 19.44 26.95
C ASP A 648 28.84 19.65 26.26
N VAL A 649 29.05 19.01 25.10
CA VAL A 649 30.27 19.14 24.28
C VAL A 649 30.34 20.52 23.63
N LEU A 650 29.25 20.98 23.01
CA LEU A 650 29.17 22.31 22.42
C LEU A 650 29.31 23.43 23.46
N ALA A 651 28.91 23.20 24.72
CA ALA A 651 29.02 24.21 25.77
C ALA A 651 30.47 24.51 26.19
N VAL A 652 31.43 23.64 25.86
CA VAL A 652 32.84 23.83 26.23
C VAL A 652 33.77 24.08 25.04
N GLY A 653 33.37 23.67 23.82
CA GLY A 653 34.19 23.81 22.62
C GLY A 653 33.87 25.05 21.77
N GLU A 654 34.89 25.61 21.13
CA GLU A 654 34.85 26.84 20.34
C GLU A 654 34.33 26.61 18.89
N PRO A 655 33.70 27.60 18.22
CA PRO A 655 33.07 27.42 16.91
C PRO A 655 33.96 26.87 15.79
N ASP A 656 35.23 27.23 15.79
CA ASP A 656 36.21 26.86 14.76
C ASP A 656 36.87 25.49 14.99
N GLU A 657 36.59 24.84 16.12
CA GLU A 657 37.11 23.51 16.43
C GLU A 657 36.35 22.40 15.71
N THR A 658 37.03 21.30 15.37
CA THR A 658 36.36 20.09 14.89
C THR A 658 35.59 19.41 16.02
N GLY A 659 34.59 18.59 15.70
CA GLY A 659 33.85 17.80 16.69
C GLY A 659 34.76 16.94 17.57
N GLU A 660 35.85 16.40 17.03
CA GLU A 660 36.84 15.62 17.79
C GLU A 660 37.61 16.48 18.81
N GLN A 661 37.98 17.71 18.42
CA GLN A 661 38.64 18.66 19.33
C GLN A 661 37.68 19.03 20.47
N LYS A 662 36.44 19.39 20.16
CA LYS A 662 35.42 19.71 21.17
C LYS A 662 35.18 18.54 22.13
N ILE A 663 35.12 17.31 21.62
CA ILE A 663 34.99 16.10 22.46
C ILE A 663 36.19 15.95 23.39
N ALA A 664 37.42 16.13 22.89
CA ALA A 664 38.62 16.03 23.72
C ALA A 664 38.63 17.06 24.87
N GLU A 665 38.19 18.29 24.62
CA GLU A 665 38.06 19.32 25.66
C GLU A 665 36.98 18.98 26.70
N TRP A 666 35.84 18.49 26.23
CA TRP A 666 34.77 18.00 27.09
C TRP A 666 35.23 16.83 27.97
N GLU A 667 35.99 15.88 27.42
CA GLU A 667 36.55 14.76 28.19
C GLU A 667 37.55 15.23 29.24
N HIS A 668 38.41 16.20 28.93
CA HIS A 668 39.34 16.75 29.91
C HIS A 668 38.60 17.33 31.14
N THR A 669 37.44 17.95 30.91
CA THR A 669 36.61 18.53 31.96
C THR A 669 35.73 17.50 32.70
N ASN A 670 35.45 16.35 32.08
CA ASN A 670 34.51 15.32 32.60
C ASN A 670 35.13 13.92 32.84
N GLY A 671 36.46 13.79 32.73
CA GLY A 671 37.16 12.52 32.52
C GLY A 671 36.81 11.39 33.49
N SER A 672 36.68 11.67 34.79
CA SER A 672 36.34 10.63 35.78
C SER A 672 34.99 9.93 35.55
N ARG A 673 34.03 10.61 34.92
CA ARG A 673 32.70 10.07 34.59
C ARG A 673 32.73 9.32 33.28
N VAL A 674 33.36 9.91 32.27
CA VAL A 674 33.51 9.33 30.93
C VAL A 674 34.30 8.02 31.00
N GLU A 675 35.44 7.99 31.69
CA GLU A 675 36.26 6.78 31.86
C GLU A 675 35.52 5.64 32.55
N ARG A 676 34.65 5.96 33.53
CA ARG A 676 33.85 4.96 34.24
C ARG A 676 32.82 4.32 33.30
N ALA A 677 32.07 5.15 32.58
CA ALA A 677 31.07 4.66 31.65
C ALA A 677 31.71 3.92 30.46
N ARG A 678 32.86 4.39 29.96
CA ARG A 678 33.61 3.73 28.88
C ARG A 678 34.06 2.33 29.26
N ARG A 679 34.58 2.12 30.48
CA ARG A 679 35.00 0.78 30.94
C ARG A 679 33.86 -0.23 30.87
N THR A 680 32.68 0.16 31.37
CA THR A 680 31.49 -0.71 31.33
C THR A 680 30.99 -0.92 29.91
N LEU A 681 31.01 0.10 29.05
CA LEU A 681 30.66 -0.05 27.63
C LEU A 681 31.63 -0.99 26.90
N SER A 682 32.94 -0.91 27.15
CA SER A 682 33.92 -1.82 26.56
C SER A 682 33.73 -3.27 27.01
N GLU A 683 33.36 -3.50 28.27
CA GLU A 683 33.00 -4.85 28.76
C GLU A 683 31.75 -5.40 28.05
N ILE A 684 30.76 -4.54 27.82
CA ILE A 684 29.54 -4.91 27.09
C ILE A 684 29.85 -5.22 25.62
N TYR A 685 30.65 -4.38 24.95
CA TYR A 685 31.04 -4.59 23.56
C TYR A 685 31.92 -5.83 23.35
N ALA A 686 32.68 -6.24 24.38
CA ALA A 686 33.49 -7.45 24.33
C ALA A 686 32.70 -8.74 24.60
N GLY A 687 31.47 -8.64 25.10
CA GLY A 687 30.61 -9.79 25.37
C GLY A 687 29.83 -10.26 24.14
N ASP A 688 29.66 -11.58 23.99
CA ASP A 688 28.93 -12.18 22.86
C ASP A 688 27.38 -12.08 22.98
N HIS A 689 26.84 -11.50 24.05
CA HIS A 689 25.40 -11.46 24.33
C HIS A 689 24.87 -10.03 24.43
N SER A 690 24.05 -9.64 23.45
CA SER A 690 23.29 -8.37 23.44
C SER A 690 21.82 -8.63 23.73
N ASP A 691 21.49 -8.83 25.01
CA ASP A 691 20.09 -8.92 25.46
C ASP A 691 19.55 -7.55 25.92
N ILE A 692 18.25 -7.49 26.22
CA ILE A 692 17.58 -6.25 26.68
C ILE A 692 18.25 -5.69 27.94
N ALA A 693 18.64 -6.55 28.88
CA ALA A 693 19.26 -6.13 30.12
C ALA A 693 20.61 -5.46 29.88
N THR A 694 21.46 -6.07 29.06
CA THR A 694 22.79 -5.58 28.73
C THR A 694 22.72 -4.26 27.96
N LEU A 695 21.82 -4.17 26.98
CA LEU A 695 21.62 -2.94 26.20
C LEU A 695 20.97 -1.81 27.02
N SER A 696 20.09 -2.13 27.97
CA SER A 696 19.56 -1.15 28.94
C SER A 696 20.66 -0.58 29.83
N VAL A 697 21.61 -1.42 30.27
CA VAL A 697 22.78 -0.97 31.03
C VAL A 697 23.66 -0.06 30.16
N ALA A 698 23.91 -0.43 28.90
CA ALA A 698 24.68 0.41 27.97
C ALA A 698 24.05 1.80 27.79
N ALA A 699 22.75 1.86 27.50
CA ALA A 699 22.01 3.12 27.37
C ALA A 699 22.05 3.96 28.66
N ARG A 700 22.07 3.33 29.83
CA ARG A 700 22.26 4.03 31.12
C ARG A 700 23.69 4.57 31.29
N GLN A 701 24.73 3.88 30.80
CA GLN A 701 26.12 4.33 30.91
C GLN A 701 26.38 5.59 30.07
N ILE A 702 26.10 5.53 28.77
CA ILE A 702 25.20 6.48 28.08
C ILE A 702 24.90 7.80 28.80
N ARG A 703 23.67 7.83 29.28
CA ARG A 703 23.07 8.91 30.07
C ARG A 703 23.92 9.36 31.26
N SER A 704 24.64 8.45 31.92
CA SER A 704 25.45 8.80 33.09
C SER A 704 26.62 9.75 32.79
N MET A 705 26.97 9.93 31.51
CA MET A 705 27.98 10.89 31.06
C MET A 705 27.45 12.34 31.02
N THR A 706 26.15 12.59 30.86
CA THR A 706 25.56 13.96 30.74
C THR A 706 25.57 14.70 32.08
N ARG A 707 25.95 15.97 32.14
CA ARG A 707 25.85 16.76 33.40
C ARG A 707 24.39 16.80 33.85
N THR A 708 24.09 16.22 35.02
CA THR A 708 22.77 16.38 35.64
C THR A 708 22.70 17.79 36.22
N THR A 709 22.44 18.78 35.35
CA THR A 709 22.01 20.09 35.81
C THR A 709 20.52 19.99 36.06
N GLY A 710 20.16 19.87 37.34
CA GLY A 710 18.79 20.10 37.77
C GLY A 710 18.44 21.56 37.54
N THR A 711 17.99 21.90 36.34
CA THR A 711 17.17 23.08 36.10
C THR A 711 15.84 22.57 35.57
N GLY A 712 14.94 22.27 36.51
CA GLY A 712 13.53 22.21 36.19
C GLY A 712 13.09 23.59 35.71
N GLN A 713 12.98 23.75 34.40
CA GLN A 713 12.07 24.68 33.79
C GLN A 713 11.35 23.92 32.68
N SER A 714 10.14 23.48 33.01
CA SER A 714 9.08 23.30 32.02
C SER A 714 8.92 24.61 31.25
N ALA A 715 9.10 24.57 29.94
CA ALA A 715 8.51 25.52 29.01
C ALA A 715 7.78 24.70 27.94
#